data_AF-A2F7R2-F1
#
_entry.id   AF-A2F7R2-F1
#
_cell.length_a   1.000
_cell.length_b   1.000
_cell.length_c   1.000
_cell.angle_alpha   90.00
_cell.angle_beta   90.00
_cell.angle_gamma   90.00
#
_symmetry.space_group_name_H-M   'P 1'
#
loop_
_entity.id
_entity.type
_entity.pdbx_description
1 polymer ?
#
loop_
_entity_poly.entity_id
_entity_poly.type
_entity_poly.pdbx_seq_one_letter_code
_entity_poly.pdbx_strand_id
1 'polypeptide(L)'
;MAEDIEGAENAQGANGQDEVGEVQASHWYEKYKNLPVIDFTRYDANSWVRLDEANITDLPLLNNRSINDMVEPFCKEFDQIPQSEIFTNVTPLVADFGAYLTQAMIQKLAYPVVCYFPPCIPRLHPSIPSLTILLARILHTTSDPKKFIYFMTIALFQKVWTTKSCLINNYLLSICRCTIEDKGSYWAYIDRDRHFCLYETTSKGCHEVKSIMIQKAYSSTDKTTINILDLNQKNVCQFKPIEKDQIQLWDLIYSRQKVPFPFYLLSGDEFFPEILYRSYYTYITANDSVFVQALLKSTILDPKVWEGVVRCHIHANKMVFLAESVFAFTFNDSFELANDSFELPTHLLLFARALGKIYFQQYFDDFFNKVSAIVDFHDDLDLSDITLVDVKLTEKILFNVMKYIMQGAVYVPKEWRIILSTLRMYLNTRYNSQALTFLGLSAFFGRGIIVPFFQENVKFTKAVSVQHPGNFPVFGYLLSVPFCLNIYSGTTDRFKDYNRRLENHFFPRWWAFLNNLADFEEDFTFSPPDNKSISYALDKIIRPTMNETFAALVKDTIVSLVDPNIRAASVPGWNLAVIVSRFFVHCYDPCEKVTKKKKAVVKTKPVKLPALPMFKGGSGGGGMRGMPIAPHVNFNEGNSFEGTGDFNMNSFFIPRSIPTPNMTMSLPDLPPAAKFNPIIYKDDDLPPTTGSDEDNLTITPKELQNKMKKKEKKGLDAKNIVNNMDMRSAGFQQPVQPPPSPKKNSNHLPPPPKKALADNDDDDTDDDMKLFLKTIGSDDEGTNTRTQKKHGKMVPVDPSKVKQGENQPKLYKKVKK
;
A
#
# COMPACT_ATOMS: atom_id res chain seq x y z
N MET A 1 32.15 -15.49 15.11
CA MET A 1 30.99 -14.80 14.51
C MET A 1 29.97 -14.45 15.59
N ALA A 2 30.41 -13.94 16.74
CA ALA A 2 29.55 -13.57 17.87
C ALA A 2 30.08 -12.31 18.60
N GLU A 3 30.79 -11.42 17.90
CA GLU A 3 31.34 -10.17 18.47
C GLU A 3 31.03 -8.91 17.64
N ASP A 4 30.17 -8.98 16.60
CA ASP A 4 29.86 -7.81 15.74
C ASP A 4 28.42 -7.28 15.88
N ILE A 5 27.72 -7.56 16.99
CA ILE A 5 26.33 -7.09 17.20
C ILE A 5 26.24 -5.88 18.15
N GLU A 6 27.33 -5.42 18.78
CA GLU A 6 27.32 -4.18 19.59
C GLU A 6 27.51 -2.88 18.77
N GLY A 7 27.65 -2.99 17.43
CA GLY A 7 27.86 -1.84 16.54
C GLY A 7 26.59 -1.15 16.02
N ALA A 8 25.41 -1.75 16.21
CA ALA A 8 24.15 -1.24 15.64
C ALA A 8 23.31 -0.38 16.61
N GLU A 9 23.61 -0.41 17.92
CA GLU A 9 22.92 0.44 18.92
C GLU A 9 23.59 1.80 19.12
N ASN A 10 24.86 1.98 18.72
CA ASN A 10 25.60 3.24 18.89
C ASN A 10 25.43 4.24 17.74
N ALA A 11 24.61 3.95 16.72
CA ALA A 11 24.23 4.90 15.66
C ALA A 11 22.92 5.67 15.95
N GLN A 12 22.32 5.48 17.14
CA GLN A 12 21.23 6.34 17.65
C GLN A 12 21.73 7.48 18.56
N GLY A 13 23.06 7.62 18.72
CA GLY A 13 23.71 8.68 19.50
C GLY A 13 24.01 9.95 18.71
N ALA A 14 23.02 10.49 17.98
CA ALA A 14 23.05 11.87 17.46
C ALA A 14 21.64 12.48 17.50
N ASN A 15 20.90 12.24 18.58
CA ASN A 15 19.74 13.05 18.95
C ASN A 15 20.23 14.41 19.50
N GLY A 16 20.71 15.26 18.60
CA GLY A 16 20.39 16.68 18.76
C GLY A 16 18.88 16.76 18.64
N GLN A 17 18.20 17.18 19.71
CA GLN A 17 16.86 17.75 19.58
C GLN A 17 17.01 19.05 18.78
N ASP A 18 17.22 18.92 17.47
CA ASP A 18 16.94 20.01 16.57
C ASP A 18 15.44 20.26 16.73
N GLU A 19 15.09 21.43 17.24
CA GLU A 19 13.70 21.90 17.30
C GLU A 19 13.11 21.70 15.91
N VAL A 20 12.30 20.65 15.74
CA VAL A 20 11.58 20.39 14.49
C VAL A 20 10.65 21.58 14.34
N GLY A 21 11.07 22.56 13.54
CA GLY A 21 10.33 23.80 13.36
C GLY A 21 8.89 23.47 13.00
N GLU A 22 7.94 24.10 13.69
CA GLU A 22 6.52 23.81 13.53
C GLU A 22 6.10 23.86 12.06
N VAL A 23 5.59 22.73 11.57
CA VAL A 23 5.03 22.60 10.24
C VAL A 23 3.69 23.35 10.21
N GLN A 24 3.61 24.39 9.39
CA GLN A 24 2.40 25.20 9.29
C GLN A 24 1.55 24.77 8.10
N ALA A 25 0.30 24.41 8.37
CA ALA A 25 -0.70 24.09 7.35
C ALA A 25 -1.02 25.32 6.48
N SER A 26 -1.29 25.08 5.19
CA SER A 26 -1.72 26.13 4.26
C SER A 26 -3.10 26.70 4.59
N HIS A 27 -3.32 27.96 4.23
CA HIS A 27 -4.65 28.57 4.26
C HIS A 27 -5.62 27.86 3.32
N TRP A 28 -5.13 27.32 2.19
CA TRP A 28 -5.92 26.45 1.34
C TRP A 28 -6.43 25.24 2.13
N TYR A 29 -5.55 24.49 2.81
CA TYR A 29 -5.96 23.33 3.61
C TYR A 29 -7.04 23.70 4.64
N GLU A 30 -6.79 24.75 5.42
CA GLU A 30 -7.70 25.24 6.46
C GLU A 30 -9.07 25.65 5.90
N LYS A 31 -9.09 26.27 4.72
CA LYS A 31 -10.33 26.69 4.05
C LYS A 31 -11.19 25.51 3.58
N TYR A 32 -10.57 24.44 3.09
CA TYR A 32 -11.29 23.33 2.44
C TYR A 32 -11.42 22.08 3.32
N LYS A 33 -10.85 22.05 4.54
CA LYS A 33 -10.91 20.87 5.43
C LYS A 33 -12.31 20.47 5.87
N ASN A 34 -13.22 21.43 6.00
CA ASN A 34 -14.61 21.20 6.39
C ASN A 34 -15.57 21.15 5.19
N LEU A 35 -15.08 21.33 3.96
CA LEU A 35 -15.92 21.27 2.77
C LEU A 35 -16.01 19.84 2.27
N PRO A 36 -17.23 19.28 2.12
CA PRO A 36 -17.39 17.90 1.71
C PRO A 36 -16.98 17.69 0.25
N VAL A 37 -16.51 16.49 -0.05
CA VAL A 37 -16.30 16.04 -1.44
C VAL A 37 -17.60 15.47 -1.99
N ILE A 38 -18.34 14.74 -1.18
CA ILE A 38 -19.60 14.07 -1.50
C ILE A 38 -20.73 14.82 -0.79
N ASP A 39 -21.68 15.33 -1.55
CA ASP A 39 -22.91 15.91 -1.04
C ASP A 39 -23.98 14.83 -0.91
N PHE A 40 -24.03 14.18 0.26
CA PHE A 40 -25.03 13.15 0.56
C PHE A 40 -26.48 13.67 0.57
N THR A 41 -26.70 14.98 0.51
CA THR A 41 -28.04 15.57 0.42
C THR A 41 -28.58 15.63 -1.02
N ARG A 42 -27.75 15.28 -2.01
CA ARG A 42 -28.12 15.39 -3.42
C ARG A 42 -27.67 14.17 -4.21
N TYR A 43 -28.64 13.50 -4.83
CA TYR A 43 -28.35 12.44 -5.78
C TYR A 43 -27.76 13.01 -7.09
N ASP A 44 -26.83 12.26 -7.69
CA ASP A 44 -26.33 12.57 -9.02
C ASP A 44 -27.44 12.35 -10.06
N ALA A 45 -27.72 13.38 -10.85
CA ALA A 45 -28.71 13.33 -11.93
C ALA A 45 -28.34 12.32 -13.04
N ASN A 46 -27.06 12.00 -13.17
CA ASN A 46 -26.55 10.99 -14.10
C ASN A 46 -26.56 9.58 -13.51
N SER A 47 -27.03 9.41 -12.27
CA SER A 47 -27.17 8.08 -11.69
C SER A 47 -28.10 7.23 -12.55
N TRP A 48 -27.72 5.97 -12.75
CA TRP A 48 -28.46 5.01 -13.56
C TRP A 48 -29.85 4.68 -12.98
N VAL A 49 -30.11 5.04 -11.72
CA VAL A 49 -31.43 4.99 -11.09
C VAL A 49 -31.84 6.38 -10.63
N ARG A 50 -33.06 6.77 -10.96
CA ARG A 50 -33.75 7.86 -10.25
C ARG A 50 -34.14 7.37 -8.87
N LEU A 51 -33.24 7.56 -7.89
CA LEU A 51 -33.40 7.03 -6.53
C LEU A 51 -34.69 7.48 -5.85
N ASP A 52 -35.18 8.68 -6.19
CA ASP A 52 -36.46 9.22 -5.70
C ASP A 52 -37.68 8.44 -6.23
N GLU A 53 -37.58 7.88 -7.42
CA GLU A 53 -38.66 7.14 -8.09
C GLU A 53 -38.51 5.61 -7.92
N ALA A 54 -37.34 5.16 -7.45
CA ALA A 54 -36.99 3.76 -7.40
C ALA A 54 -37.83 2.99 -6.36
N ASN A 55 -38.44 1.89 -6.79
CA ASN A 55 -39.25 1.08 -5.90
C ASN A 55 -38.39 0.03 -5.17
N ILE A 56 -38.58 -0.09 -3.85
CA ILE A 56 -37.96 -1.12 -3.00
C ILE A 56 -38.99 -2.11 -2.42
N THR A 57 -40.20 -2.19 -2.98
CA THR A 57 -41.28 -3.07 -2.51
C THR A 57 -41.01 -4.57 -2.70
N ASP A 58 -40.00 -4.93 -3.50
CA ASP A 58 -39.52 -6.30 -3.64
C ASP A 58 -38.67 -6.78 -2.46
N LEU A 59 -38.29 -5.87 -1.57
CA LEU A 59 -37.63 -6.21 -0.31
C LEU A 59 -38.63 -6.82 0.69
N PRO A 60 -38.25 -7.89 1.43
CA PRO A 60 -39.09 -8.48 2.46
C PRO A 60 -39.51 -7.47 3.55
N LEU A 61 -40.70 -7.69 4.13
CA LEU A 61 -41.18 -6.88 5.26
C LEU A 61 -40.32 -7.15 6.50
N LEU A 62 -40.08 -6.10 7.30
CA LEU A 62 -39.49 -6.21 8.64
C LEU A 62 -40.58 -5.93 9.66
N ASN A 63 -40.84 -6.88 10.58
CA ASN A 63 -41.89 -6.75 11.60
C ASN A 63 -43.28 -6.38 11.01
N ASN A 64 -43.65 -7.00 9.88
CA ASN A 64 -44.87 -6.74 9.11
C ASN A 64 -45.02 -5.31 8.56
N ARG A 65 -43.93 -4.54 8.50
CA ARG A 65 -43.91 -3.19 7.93
C ARG A 65 -43.05 -3.16 6.66
N SER A 66 -43.42 -2.27 5.75
CA SER A 66 -42.59 -1.97 4.58
C SER A 66 -41.27 -1.36 5.05
N ILE A 67 -40.16 -1.81 4.48
CA ILE A 67 -38.83 -1.26 4.76
C ILE A 67 -38.78 0.24 4.47
N ASN A 68 -39.50 0.68 3.43
CA ASN A 68 -39.58 2.10 3.07
C ASN A 68 -40.14 2.96 4.22
N ASP A 69 -41.13 2.44 4.96
CA ASP A 69 -41.77 3.16 6.08
C ASP A 69 -40.92 3.12 7.36
N MET A 70 -39.82 2.37 7.35
CA MET A 70 -38.92 2.18 8.48
C MET A 70 -37.61 2.98 8.35
N VAL A 71 -37.27 3.49 7.16
CA VAL A 71 -36.02 4.22 6.92
C VAL A 71 -35.92 5.45 7.83
N GLU A 72 -36.92 6.33 7.84
CA GLU A 72 -36.90 7.54 8.67
C GLU A 72 -36.82 7.23 10.18
N PRO A 73 -37.67 6.34 10.76
CA PRO A 73 -37.52 5.91 12.14
C PRO A 73 -36.14 5.34 12.46
N PHE A 74 -35.60 4.49 11.58
CA PHE A 74 -34.28 3.90 11.72
C PHE A 74 -33.19 4.97 11.77
N CYS A 75 -33.13 5.87 10.78
CA CYS A 75 -32.12 6.93 10.71
C CYS A 75 -32.17 7.81 11.96
N LYS A 76 -33.37 8.18 12.43
CA LYS A 76 -33.53 9.00 13.63
C LYS A 76 -32.95 8.35 14.89
N GLU A 77 -33.16 7.05 15.08
CA GLU A 77 -32.60 6.32 16.21
C GLU A 77 -31.10 6.04 16.01
N PHE A 78 -30.68 5.67 14.81
CA PHE A 78 -29.29 5.42 14.44
C PHE A 78 -28.42 6.66 14.66
N ASP A 79 -28.91 7.85 14.27
CA ASP A 79 -28.21 9.13 14.42
C ASP A 79 -27.91 9.48 15.89
N GLN A 80 -28.72 8.99 16.84
CA GLN A 80 -28.54 9.24 18.27
C GLN A 80 -27.46 8.35 18.91
N ILE A 81 -27.09 7.25 18.27
CA ILE A 81 -26.12 6.28 18.80
C ILE A 81 -24.69 6.76 18.47
N PRO A 82 -23.77 6.85 19.45
CA PRO A 82 -22.36 7.14 19.17
C PRO A 82 -21.74 6.09 18.24
N GLN A 83 -20.80 6.49 17.36
CA GLN A 83 -20.16 5.56 16.41
C GLN A 83 -19.52 4.34 17.11
N SER A 84 -18.97 4.51 18.31
CA SER A 84 -18.37 3.42 19.10
C SER A 84 -19.37 2.39 19.63
N GLU A 85 -20.66 2.71 19.67
CA GLU A 85 -21.71 1.87 20.27
C GLU A 85 -22.61 1.19 19.23
N ILE A 86 -22.44 1.48 17.94
CA ILE A 86 -23.35 1.00 16.86
C ILE A 86 -23.42 -0.52 16.70
N PHE A 87 -22.51 -1.27 17.35
CA PHE A 87 -22.48 -2.74 17.30
C PHE A 87 -22.74 -3.40 18.66
N THR A 88 -22.91 -2.63 19.73
CA THR A 88 -22.95 -3.16 21.11
C THR A 88 -24.20 -2.72 21.86
N ASN A 89 -24.50 -1.41 21.85
CA ASN A 89 -25.56 -0.82 22.63
C ASN A 89 -26.50 -0.02 21.73
N VAL A 90 -27.35 -0.75 21.01
CA VAL A 90 -28.28 -0.16 20.04
C VAL A 90 -29.72 -0.40 20.44
N THR A 91 -30.62 0.44 19.95
CA THR A 91 -32.07 0.25 20.17
C THR A 91 -32.55 -1.03 19.45
N PRO A 92 -33.67 -1.63 19.89
CA PRO A 92 -34.24 -2.81 19.23
C PRO A 92 -34.51 -2.58 17.74
N LEU A 93 -34.98 -1.38 17.37
CA LEU A 93 -35.22 -1.03 15.97
C LEU A 93 -33.92 -1.05 15.15
N VAL A 94 -32.84 -0.45 15.67
CA VAL A 94 -31.54 -0.42 14.99
C VAL A 94 -30.91 -1.83 14.91
N ALA A 95 -31.10 -2.66 15.94
CA ALA A 95 -30.68 -4.06 15.91
C ALA A 95 -31.43 -4.87 14.83
N ASP A 96 -32.77 -4.82 14.82
CA ASP A 96 -33.62 -5.54 13.87
C ASP A 96 -33.35 -5.07 12.42
N PHE A 97 -33.51 -3.77 12.21
CA PHE A 97 -32.61 -2.90 11.45
C PHE A 97 -31.44 -3.50 10.67
N GLY A 98 -30.29 -3.48 11.35
CA GLY A 98 -29.01 -3.96 10.86
C GLY A 98 -29.01 -5.46 10.60
N ALA A 99 -29.67 -6.27 11.43
CA ALA A 99 -29.79 -7.71 11.20
C ALA A 99 -30.49 -8.01 9.87
N TYR A 100 -31.54 -7.25 9.55
CA TYR A 100 -32.23 -7.32 8.27
C TYR A 100 -31.29 -6.99 7.10
N LEU A 101 -30.50 -5.90 7.18
CA LEU A 101 -29.54 -5.54 6.13
C LEU A 101 -28.46 -6.60 5.94
N THR A 102 -27.89 -7.13 7.03
CA THR A 102 -26.87 -8.18 6.98
C THR A 102 -27.43 -9.48 6.40
N GLN A 103 -28.68 -9.85 6.70
CA GLN A 103 -29.35 -11.02 6.13
C GLN A 103 -29.72 -10.83 4.65
N ALA A 104 -30.14 -9.63 4.27
CA ALA A 104 -30.46 -9.30 2.87
C ALA A 104 -29.20 -9.25 1.99
N MET A 105 -28.03 -8.96 2.57
CA MET A 105 -26.76 -8.92 1.86
C MET A 105 -26.27 -10.32 1.49
N ILE A 106 -26.20 -10.60 0.19
CA ILE A 106 -25.76 -11.89 -0.32
C ILE A 106 -24.23 -11.97 -0.26
N GLN A 107 -23.70 -12.80 0.66
CA GLN A 107 -22.25 -12.92 0.87
C GLN A 107 -21.48 -13.36 -0.39
N LYS A 108 -22.11 -14.09 -1.33
CA LYS A 108 -21.52 -14.44 -2.64
C LYS A 108 -21.18 -13.22 -3.52
N LEU A 109 -21.69 -12.03 -3.20
CA LEU A 109 -21.37 -10.78 -3.90
C LEU A 109 -20.00 -10.23 -3.53
N ALA A 110 -19.41 -10.66 -2.40
CA ALA A 110 -18.14 -10.12 -1.93
C ALA A 110 -17.04 -10.21 -2.99
N TYR A 111 -16.89 -11.37 -3.63
CA TYR A 111 -15.85 -11.57 -4.65
C TYR A 111 -16.05 -10.68 -5.88
N PRO A 112 -17.21 -10.64 -6.54
CA PRO A 112 -17.46 -9.68 -7.62
C PRO A 112 -17.23 -8.22 -7.22
N VAL A 113 -17.71 -7.79 -6.05
CA VAL A 113 -17.56 -6.39 -5.58
C VAL A 113 -16.09 -5.97 -5.44
N VAL A 114 -15.19 -6.94 -5.25
CA VAL A 114 -13.75 -6.75 -5.05
C VAL A 114 -12.92 -7.00 -6.31
N CYS A 115 -13.48 -7.67 -7.32
CA CYS A 115 -12.71 -8.07 -8.51
C CYS A 115 -12.91 -7.16 -9.72
N TYR A 116 -13.70 -6.10 -9.61
CA TYR A 116 -13.96 -5.14 -10.69
C TYR A 116 -13.42 -3.75 -10.35
N PHE A 117 -12.85 -3.09 -11.35
CA PHE A 117 -12.54 -1.68 -11.29
C PHE A 117 -13.33 -0.92 -12.37
N PRO A 118 -13.99 0.19 -12.02
CA PRO A 118 -14.30 0.59 -10.65
C PRO A 118 -15.17 -0.49 -9.96
N PRO A 119 -15.19 -0.55 -8.62
CA PRO A 119 -16.08 -1.45 -7.90
C PRO A 119 -17.52 -1.33 -8.41
N CYS A 120 -18.17 -2.47 -8.61
CA CYS A 120 -19.53 -2.53 -9.12
C CYS A 120 -20.34 -3.65 -8.43
N ILE A 121 -21.65 -3.45 -8.33
CA ILE A 121 -22.55 -4.45 -7.77
C ILE A 121 -23.10 -5.29 -8.92
N PRO A 122 -22.78 -6.59 -9.00
CA PRO A 122 -23.29 -7.43 -10.08
C PRO A 122 -24.78 -7.72 -9.87
N ARG A 123 -25.53 -7.82 -10.97
CA ARG A 123 -26.96 -8.19 -10.95
C ARG A 123 -27.16 -9.71 -10.81
N LEU A 124 -26.58 -10.31 -9.77
CA LEU A 124 -26.68 -11.74 -9.51
C LEU A 124 -28.02 -12.15 -8.89
N HIS A 125 -28.74 -11.21 -8.27
CA HIS A 125 -30.03 -11.47 -7.62
C HIS A 125 -30.99 -10.27 -7.79
N PRO A 126 -32.32 -10.50 -7.96
CA PRO A 126 -33.30 -9.43 -8.22
C PRO A 126 -33.40 -8.35 -7.13
N SER A 127 -33.18 -8.71 -5.86
CA SER A 127 -33.30 -7.77 -4.73
C SER A 127 -32.11 -6.82 -4.56
N ILE A 128 -30.99 -7.08 -5.25
CA ILE A 128 -29.74 -6.35 -5.04
C ILE A 128 -29.81 -4.89 -5.50
N PRO A 129 -30.40 -4.55 -6.66
CA PRO A 129 -30.74 -3.18 -7.00
C PRO A 129 -31.50 -2.47 -5.86
N SER A 130 -32.57 -3.08 -5.35
CA SER A 130 -33.41 -2.48 -4.30
C SER A 130 -32.69 -2.34 -2.97
N LEU A 131 -31.84 -3.30 -2.60
CA LEU A 131 -30.97 -3.20 -1.43
C LEU A 131 -29.96 -2.04 -1.59
N THR A 132 -29.38 -1.88 -2.78
CA THR A 132 -28.45 -0.78 -3.06
C THR A 132 -29.15 0.58 -2.97
N ILE A 133 -30.37 0.68 -3.53
CA ILE A 133 -31.22 1.87 -3.42
C ILE A 133 -31.55 2.17 -1.96
N LEU A 134 -31.88 1.15 -1.17
CA LEU A 134 -32.13 1.31 0.27
C LEU A 134 -30.92 1.87 1.01
N LEU A 135 -29.72 1.34 0.76
CA LEU A 135 -28.48 1.85 1.38
C LEU A 135 -28.23 3.32 1.00
N ALA A 136 -28.45 3.68 -0.27
CA ALA A 136 -28.35 5.07 -0.72
C ALA A 136 -29.41 5.98 -0.08
N ARG A 137 -30.64 5.50 0.13
CA ARG A 137 -31.67 6.26 0.86
C ARG A 137 -31.30 6.51 2.32
N ILE A 138 -30.71 5.51 2.99
CA ILE A 138 -30.24 5.67 4.37
C ILE A 138 -29.13 6.72 4.45
N LEU A 139 -28.12 6.65 3.57
CA LEU A 139 -27.06 7.68 3.50
C LEU A 139 -27.59 9.08 3.22
N HIS A 140 -28.65 9.19 2.42
CA HIS A 140 -29.29 10.46 2.13
C HIS A 140 -30.07 11.03 3.33
N THR A 141 -30.68 10.14 4.12
CA THR A 141 -31.61 10.51 5.21
C THR A 141 -30.89 10.74 6.54
N THR A 142 -29.79 10.01 6.79
CA THR A 142 -29.04 10.10 8.04
C THR A 142 -28.33 11.46 8.18
N SER A 143 -28.29 11.98 9.40
CA SER A 143 -27.56 13.22 9.71
C SER A 143 -26.04 13.02 9.77
N ASP A 144 -25.58 11.78 10.00
CA ASP A 144 -24.15 11.41 10.01
C ASP A 144 -23.86 10.27 9.02
N PRO A 145 -23.65 10.59 7.72
CA PRO A 145 -23.33 9.60 6.70
C PRO A 145 -22.03 8.83 6.96
N LYS A 146 -21.06 9.43 7.66
CA LYS A 146 -19.77 8.78 7.95
C LYS A 146 -19.98 7.60 8.91
N LYS A 147 -20.82 7.77 9.93
CA LYS A 147 -21.19 6.69 10.85
C LYS A 147 -21.90 5.53 10.13
N PHE A 148 -22.77 5.82 9.15
CA PHE A 148 -23.41 4.75 8.37
C PHE A 148 -22.44 4.10 7.37
N ILE A 149 -21.51 4.85 6.77
CA ILE A 149 -20.41 4.27 5.98
C ILE A 149 -19.60 3.29 6.82
N TYR A 150 -19.23 3.67 8.04
CA TYR A 150 -18.53 2.80 8.98
C TYR A 150 -19.33 1.53 9.32
N PHE A 151 -20.65 1.65 9.50
CA PHE A 151 -21.53 0.48 9.61
C PHE A 151 -21.41 -0.46 8.39
N MET A 152 -21.45 0.09 7.17
CA MET A 152 -21.36 -0.70 5.94
C MET A 152 -20.03 -1.44 5.79
N THR A 153 -18.91 -0.82 6.15
CA THR A 153 -17.58 -1.42 5.99
C THR A 153 -17.37 -2.64 6.90
N ILE A 154 -18.06 -2.70 8.03
CA ILE A 154 -17.92 -3.75 9.05
C ILE A 154 -19.05 -4.80 9.00
N ALA A 155 -20.30 -4.39 8.82
CA ALA A 155 -21.45 -5.24 9.16
C ALA A 155 -22.06 -6.02 7.98
N LEU A 156 -21.94 -5.51 6.75
CA LEU A 156 -22.69 -6.05 5.62
C LEU A 156 -22.03 -7.27 4.97
N PHE A 157 -20.70 -7.34 5.02
CA PHE A 157 -19.95 -8.52 4.57
C PHE A 157 -19.22 -9.19 5.72
N GLN A 158 -19.18 -10.52 5.68
CA GLN A 158 -18.39 -11.30 6.61
C GLN A 158 -16.90 -10.98 6.45
N LYS A 159 -16.15 -10.98 7.56
CA LYS A 159 -14.68 -10.79 7.55
C LYS A 159 -13.98 -11.85 6.70
N VAL A 160 -14.41 -13.10 6.82
CA VAL A 160 -13.97 -14.22 5.99
C VAL A 160 -14.95 -14.39 4.84
N TRP A 161 -14.70 -13.72 3.73
CA TRP A 161 -15.62 -13.66 2.59
C TRP A 161 -15.18 -14.52 1.38
N THR A 162 -14.05 -15.22 1.49
CA THR A 162 -13.44 -15.96 0.38
C THR A 162 -12.97 -17.34 0.82
N THR A 163 -13.13 -18.33 -0.06
CA THR A 163 -12.56 -19.67 0.12
C THR A 163 -11.08 -19.74 -0.32
N LYS A 164 -10.63 -18.77 -1.12
CA LYS A 164 -9.21 -18.60 -1.51
C LYS A 164 -8.47 -17.80 -0.43
N SER A 165 -8.49 -18.33 0.78
CA SER A 165 -7.92 -17.74 1.99
C SER A 165 -6.52 -18.31 2.27
N CYS A 166 -5.64 -17.52 2.90
CA CYS A 166 -4.33 -17.98 3.35
C CYS A 166 -4.41 -19.05 4.44
N LEU A 167 -5.58 -19.23 5.06
CA LEU A 167 -5.84 -20.31 6.02
C LEU A 167 -5.72 -21.69 5.36
N ILE A 168 -5.81 -21.76 4.02
CA ILE A 168 -5.67 -23.00 3.25
C ILE A 168 -4.55 -22.83 2.23
N ASN A 169 -3.46 -23.57 2.41
CA ASN A 169 -2.40 -23.67 1.40
C ASN A 169 -2.59 -24.91 0.53
N ASN A 170 -2.57 -24.79 -0.79
CA ASN A 170 -2.83 -25.93 -1.69
C ASN A 170 -1.62 -26.85 -1.92
N TYR A 171 -0.44 -26.48 -1.43
CA TYR A 171 0.81 -27.21 -1.67
C TYR A 171 1.35 -27.84 -0.40
N LEU A 172 1.37 -27.09 0.71
CA LEU A 172 1.94 -27.54 1.98
C LEU A 172 0.88 -27.86 3.04
N LEU A 173 1.11 -28.95 3.78
CA LEU A 173 0.45 -29.24 5.05
C LEU A 173 1.25 -28.67 6.23
N SER A 174 2.55 -28.92 6.25
CA SER A 174 3.45 -28.44 7.30
C SER A 174 4.85 -28.21 6.74
N ILE A 175 5.58 -27.30 7.37
CA ILE A 175 7.00 -27.06 7.09
C ILE A 175 7.68 -26.55 8.36
N CYS A 176 8.94 -26.93 8.57
CA CYS A 176 9.77 -26.39 9.62
C CYS A 176 11.24 -26.44 9.22
N ARG A 177 12.02 -25.53 9.79
CA ARG A 177 13.47 -25.66 9.85
C ARG A 177 13.83 -26.56 11.02
N CYS A 178 14.77 -27.48 10.84
CA CYS A 178 15.08 -28.51 11.82
C CYS A 178 16.54 -28.96 11.77
N THR A 179 16.96 -29.66 12.82
CA THR A 179 18.23 -30.40 12.90
C THR A 179 17.98 -31.89 13.00
N ILE A 180 18.97 -32.70 12.61
CA ILE A 180 18.95 -34.15 12.76
C ILE A 180 20.14 -34.53 13.64
N GLU A 181 19.88 -35.19 14.76
CA GLU A 181 20.92 -35.54 15.75
C GLU A 181 21.73 -34.30 16.21
N ASP A 182 21.06 -33.15 16.33
CA ASP A 182 21.64 -31.84 16.64
C ASP A 182 22.77 -31.40 15.67
N LYS A 183 22.79 -31.95 14.45
CA LYS A 183 23.73 -31.62 13.37
C LYS A 183 22.98 -31.16 12.11
N GLY A 184 23.65 -30.30 11.34
CA GLY A 184 23.17 -29.78 10.06
C GLY A 184 21.98 -28.82 10.18
N SER A 185 21.66 -28.12 9.08
CA SER A 185 20.45 -27.30 8.94
C SER A 185 19.58 -27.93 7.86
N TYR A 186 18.35 -28.29 8.20
CA TYR A 186 17.43 -28.95 7.28
C TYR A 186 16.09 -28.22 7.21
N TRP A 187 15.41 -28.39 6.09
CA TRP A 187 13.98 -28.15 5.95
C TRP A 187 13.25 -29.48 5.91
N ALA A 188 12.27 -29.66 6.78
CA ALA A 188 11.34 -30.78 6.75
C ALA A 188 9.95 -30.27 6.38
N TYR A 189 9.29 -30.90 5.42
CA TYR A 189 7.91 -30.55 5.06
C TYR A 189 7.07 -31.77 4.70
N ILE A 190 5.76 -31.60 4.82
CA ILE A 190 4.76 -32.54 4.31
C ILE A 190 3.87 -31.77 3.32
N ASP A 191 3.70 -32.31 2.11
CA ASP A 191 2.79 -31.76 1.12
C ASP A 191 1.33 -32.23 1.32
N ARG A 192 0.41 -31.75 0.48
CA ARG A 192 -1.01 -32.13 0.56
C ARG A 192 -1.30 -33.60 0.27
N ASP A 193 -0.39 -34.29 -0.42
CA ASP A 193 -0.52 -35.70 -0.78
C ASP A 193 0.10 -36.63 0.28
N ARG A 194 0.51 -36.08 1.43
CA ARG A 194 1.20 -36.81 2.51
C ARG A 194 2.53 -37.39 2.05
N HIS A 195 3.22 -36.67 1.19
CA HIS A 195 4.61 -36.92 0.87
C HIS A 195 5.49 -36.09 1.79
N PHE A 196 6.40 -36.76 2.48
CA PHE A 196 7.39 -36.13 3.34
C PHE A 196 8.68 -35.93 2.56
N CYS A 197 9.22 -34.71 2.66
CA CYS A 197 10.53 -34.40 2.10
C CYS A 197 11.43 -33.74 3.15
N LEU A 198 12.71 -34.06 3.07
CA LEU A 198 13.78 -33.50 3.87
C LEU A 198 14.84 -32.92 2.94
N TYR A 199 15.15 -31.64 3.13
CA TYR A 199 16.16 -30.90 2.37
C TYR A 199 17.28 -30.46 3.29
N GLU A 200 18.53 -30.78 2.95
CA GLU A 200 19.71 -30.24 3.62
C GLU A 200 20.01 -28.84 3.08
N THR A 201 20.25 -27.90 3.97
CA THR A 201 20.63 -26.53 3.63
C THR A 201 22.13 -26.39 3.75
N THR A 202 22.77 -26.06 2.62
CA THR A 202 24.22 -25.84 2.52
C THR A 202 24.48 -24.43 2.00
N SER A 203 25.74 -23.99 2.03
CA SER A 203 26.14 -22.71 1.41
C SER A 203 25.90 -22.63 -0.10
N LYS A 204 25.61 -23.76 -0.76
CA LYS A 204 25.33 -23.85 -2.20
C LYS A 204 23.83 -23.91 -2.51
N GLY A 205 22.96 -24.01 -1.50
CA GLY A 205 21.53 -24.16 -1.68
C GLY A 205 20.90 -25.28 -0.86
N CYS A 206 19.64 -25.57 -1.17
CA CYS A 206 18.89 -26.68 -0.59
C CYS A 206 18.97 -27.92 -1.48
N HIS A 207 19.33 -29.07 -0.90
CA HIS A 207 19.41 -30.34 -1.60
C HIS A 207 18.48 -31.37 -0.96
N GLU A 208 17.67 -32.04 -1.78
CA GLU A 208 16.77 -33.10 -1.29
C GLU A 208 17.59 -34.30 -0.80
N VAL A 209 17.43 -34.67 0.47
CA VAL A 209 18.08 -35.82 1.11
C VAL A 209 17.12 -37.01 1.18
N LYS A 210 15.84 -36.73 1.42
CA LYS A 210 14.82 -37.77 1.60
C LYS A 210 13.48 -37.33 1.06
N SER A 211 12.76 -38.29 0.48
CA SER A 211 11.49 -38.09 -0.22
C SER A 211 10.71 -39.39 -0.13
N ILE A 212 9.60 -39.42 0.59
CA ILE A 212 8.84 -40.66 0.85
C ILE A 212 7.37 -40.40 1.20
N MET A 213 6.48 -41.29 0.76
CA MET A 213 5.08 -41.30 1.19
C MET A 213 4.98 -41.73 2.66
N ILE A 214 4.19 -40.99 3.45
CA ILE A 214 4.08 -41.22 4.88
C ILE A 214 2.66 -41.57 5.31
N GLN A 215 2.57 -42.37 6.37
CA GLN A 215 1.30 -42.63 7.03
C GLN A 215 0.97 -41.52 8.04
N LYS A 216 1.96 -41.12 8.85
CA LYS A 216 1.77 -40.17 9.95
C LYS A 216 3.08 -39.49 10.35
N ALA A 217 2.95 -38.27 10.86
CA ALA A 217 3.94 -37.56 11.66
C ALA A 217 3.41 -37.35 13.09
N TYR A 218 4.26 -37.46 14.09
CA TYR A 218 3.89 -37.27 15.50
C TYR A 218 5.09 -36.80 16.32
N SER A 219 4.85 -35.98 17.34
CA SER A 219 5.89 -35.62 18.30
C SER A 219 6.26 -36.78 19.22
N SER A 220 7.52 -36.81 19.65
CA SER A 220 7.99 -37.70 20.70
C SER A 220 7.33 -37.40 22.04
N THR A 221 7.37 -38.36 22.97
CA THR A 221 6.72 -38.27 24.28
C THR A 221 7.20 -37.07 25.12
N ASP A 222 8.48 -36.72 24.98
CA ASP A 222 9.13 -35.58 25.62
C ASP A 222 8.89 -34.25 24.88
N LYS A 223 8.14 -34.26 23.78
CA LYS A 223 7.81 -33.07 22.96
C LYS A 223 9.05 -32.29 22.50
N THR A 224 10.13 -33.00 22.17
CA THR A 224 11.37 -32.39 21.65
C THR A 224 11.62 -32.68 20.18
N THR A 225 11.12 -33.80 19.66
CA THR A 225 11.37 -34.25 18.28
C THR A 225 10.09 -34.65 17.57
N ILE A 226 10.13 -34.66 16.24
CA ILE A 226 9.08 -35.17 15.37
C ILE A 226 9.55 -36.46 14.73
N ASN A 227 8.71 -37.49 14.78
CA ASN A 227 8.93 -38.79 14.17
C ASN A 227 8.02 -38.97 12.95
N ILE A 228 8.58 -39.49 11.87
CA ILE A 228 7.92 -39.70 10.59
C ILE A 228 7.79 -41.20 10.33
N LEU A 229 6.56 -41.69 10.18
CA LEU A 229 6.28 -43.09 9.83
C LEU A 229 5.91 -43.22 8.36
N ASP A 230 6.56 -44.14 7.67
CA ASP A 230 6.14 -44.54 6.33
C ASP A 230 4.81 -45.31 6.33
N LEU A 231 4.36 -45.72 5.15
CA LEU A 231 3.15 -46.55 4.99
C LEU A 231 3.23 -47.93 5.67
N ASN A 232 4.43 -48.38 6.01
CA ASN A 232 4.67 -49.66 6.70
C ASN A 232 4.84 -49.48 8.21
N GLN A 233 4.52 -48.29 8.75
CA GLN A 233 4.71 -47.93 10.17
C GLN A 233 6.18 -47.96 10.63
N LYS A 234 7.14 -47.95 9.71
CA LYS A 234 8.56 -47.84 10.04
C LYS A 234 8.91 -46.37 10.25
N ASN A 235 9.61 -46.07 11.34
CA ASN A 235 10.18 -44.73 11.52
C ASN A 235 11.28 -44.50 10.48
N VAL A 236 11.05 -43.55 9.60
CA VAL A 236 11.96 -43.21 8.50
C VAL A 236 12.74 -41.94 8.76
N CYS A 237 12.28 -41.05 9.64
CA CYS A 237 13.01 -39.83 9.97
C CYS A 237 12.59 -39.34 11.35
N GLN A 238 13.59 -38.94 12.14
CA GLN A 238 13.40 -38.20 13.38
C GLN A 238 14.18 -36.89 13.26
N PHE A 239 13.52 -35.77 13.51
CA PHE A 239 14.15 -34.45 13.48
C PHE A 239 13.66 -33.58 14.62
N LYS A 240 14.43 -32.53 14.93
CA LYS A 240 14.11 -31.56 15.98
C LYS A 240 13.89 -30.19 15.33
N PRO A 241 12.67 -29.64 15.36
CA PRO A 241 12.43 -28.28 14.90
C PRO A 241 13.34 -27.29 15.64
N ILE A 242 13.81 -26.25 14.93
CA ILE A 242 14.59 -25.18 15.55
C ILE A 242 13.69 -24.41 16.52
N GLU A 243 12.47 -24.10 16.10
CA GLU A 243 11.46 -23.45 16.93
C GLU A 243 10.61 -24.50 17.65
N LYS A 244 10.68 -24.52 18.98
CA LYS A 244 9.97 -25.52 19.81
C LYS A 244 8.46 -25.49 19.62
N ASP A 245 7.88 -24.31 19.41
CA ASP A 245 6.45 -24.11 19.20
C ASP A 245 5.91 -24.88 18.00
N GLN A 246 6.75 -25.15 17.00
CA GLN A 246 6.34 -25.90 15.81
C GLN A 246 5.99 -27.35 16.16
N ILE A 247 6.52 -27.92 17.24
CA ILE A 247 6.23 -29.30 17.64
C ILE A 247 4.72 -29.49 17.85
N GLN A 248 4.07 -28.52 18.49
CA GLN A 248 2.63 -28.54 18.71
C GLN A 248 1.86 -28.41 17.38
N LEU A 249 2.33 -27.56 16.47
CA LEU A 249 1.73 -27.41 15.13
C LEU A 249 1.81 -28.69 14.29
N TRP A 250 2.88 -29.48 14.47
CA TRP A 250 3.06 -30.76 13.79
C TRP A 250 2.13 -31.85 14.34
N ASP A 251 1.80 -31.83 15.63
CA ASP A 251 0.80 -32.73 16.21
C ASP A 251 -0.61 -32.46 15.67
N LEU A 252 -0.90 -31.20 15.32
CA LEU A 252 -2.21 -30.76 14.83
C LEU A 252 -2.47 -31.06 13.35
N ILE A 253 -1.47 -31.48 12.57
CA ILE A 253 -1.58 -31.74 11.12
C ILE A 253 -2.75 -32.68 10.77
N TYR A 254 -2.94 -33.71 11.59
CA TYR A 254 -3.97 -34.74 11.40
C TYR A 254 -5.22 -34.50 12.25
N SER A 255 -5.24 -33.41 13.02
CA SER A 255 -6.42 -33.04 13.77
C SER A 255 -7.52 -32.54 12.83
N ARG A 256 -8.76 -32.46 13.34
CA ARG A 256 -9.86 -31.84 12.57
C ARG A 256 -9.60 -30.34 12.34
N GLN A 257 -8.81 -29.72 13.21
CA GLN A 257 -8.45 -28.32 13.14
C GLN A 257 -7.24 -28.14 12.23
N LYS A 258 -7.45 -27.53 11.06
CA LYS A 258 -6.35 -27.24 10.14
C LYS A 258 -5.54 -26.07 10.66
N VAL A 259 -4.23 -26.26 10.81
CA VAL A 259 -3.31 -25.18 11.13
C VAL A 259 -3.13 -24.28 9.89
N PRO A 260 -3.35 -22.96 9.99
CA PRO A 260 -3.07 -22.04 8.90
C PRO A 260 -1.60 -22.08 8.50
N PHE A 261 -1.31 -22.12 7.19
CA PHE A 261 0.07 -22.13 6.69
C PHE A 261 0.98 -21.04 7.29
N PRO A 262 0.51 -19.78 7.48
CA PRO A 262 1.37 -18.75 8.01
C PRO A 262 1.89 -19.01 9.44
N PHE A 263 1.28 -19.92 10.20
CA PHE A 263 1.74 -20.26 11.56
C PHE A 263 3.07 -21.03 11.55
N TYR A 264 3.46 -21.60 10.40
CA TYR A 264 4.74 -22.28 10.23
C TYR A 264 5.91 -21.32 9.87
N LEU A 265 5.66 -20.02 9.70
CA LEU A 265 6.64 -19.03 9.22
C LEU A 265 7.48 -18.39 10.34
N LEU A 266 7.93 -19.18 11.31
CA LEU A 266 8.58 -18.65 12.53
C LEU A 266 10.06 -18.29 12.34
N SER A 267 10.79 -19.04 11.52
CA SER A 267 12.22 -18.78 11.28
C SER A 267 12.65 -19.04 9.84
N GLY A 268 13.46 -18.13 9.31
CA GLY A 268 14.03 -18.22 7.97
C GLY A 268 15.39 -18.93 7.92
N ASP A 269 15.89 -19.14 6.70
CA ASP A 269 17.27 -19.56 6.41
C ASP A 269 17.77 -18.79 5.16
N GLU A 270 19.03 -18.99 4.77
CA GLU A 270 19.57 -18.38 3.56
C GLU A 270 18.92 -18.97 2.29
N PHE A 271 18.61 -20.25 2.31
CA PHE A 271 18.01 -20.97 1.19
C PHE A 271 16.70 -21.64 1.60
N PHE A 272 15.77 -21.69 0.65
CA PHE A 272 14.41 -22.19 0.86
C PHE A 272 14.08 -23.28 -0.17
N PRO A 273 13.34 -24.34 0.22
CA PRO A 273 12.86 -25.33 -0.74
C PRO A 273 11.83 -24.72 -1.70
N GLU A 274 11.78 -25.20 -2.94
CA GLU A 274 10.92 -24.63 -4.00
C GLU A 274 9.44 -24.56 -3.60
N ILE A 275 8.94 -25.60 -2.95
CA ILE A 275 7.55 -25.68 -2.51
C ILE A 275 7.17 -24.56 -1.53
N LEU A 276 8.15 -24.05 -0.76
CA LEU A 276 7.92 -22.92 0.13
C LEU A 276 7.67 -21.65 -0.67
N TYR A 277 8.44 -21.36 -1.73
CA TYR A 277 8.18 -20.21 -2.60
C TYR A 277 6.77 -20.25 -3.21
N ARG A 278 6.34 -21.42 -3.72
CA ARG A 278 4.98 -21.60 -4.28
C ARG A 278 3.91 -21.34 -3.23
N SER A 279 4.11 -21.88 -2.03
CA SER A 279 3.21 -21.72 -0.89
C SER A 279 3.14 -20.28 -0.41
N TYR A 280 4.28 -19.62 -0.34
CA TYR A 280 4.40 -18.23 0.09
C TYR A 280 3.78 -17.27 -0.93
N TYR A 281 3.95 -17.52 -2.24
CA TYR A 281 3.26 -16.78 -3.29
C TYR A 281 1.74 -16.86 -3.15
N THR A 282 1.18 -18.05 -2.88
CA THR A 282 -0.27 -18.18 -2.64
C THR A 282 -0.74 -17.47 -1.37
N TYR A 283 0.14 -17.39 -0.36
CA TYR A 283 -0.13 -16.65 0.87
C TYR A 283 -0.16 -15.14 0.62
N ILE A 284 0.87 -14.57 -0.02
CA ILE A 284 0.95 -13.14 -0.33
C ILE A 284 -0.25 -12.68 -1.16
N THR A 285 -0.67 -13.50 -2.12
CA THR A 285 -1.72 -13.16 -3.09
C THR A 285 -3.11 -13.68 -2.71
N ALA A 286 -3.29 -14.14 -1.46
CA ALA A 286 -4.57 -14.61 -0.96
C ALA A 286 -5.62 -13.49 -0.92
N ASN A 287 -6.90 -13.84 -1.09
CA ASN A 287 -7.98 -12.85 -1.16
C ASN A 287 -8.39 -12.29 0.20
N ASP A 288 -7.93 -12.85 1.31
CA ASP A 288 -8.19 -12.31 2.66
C ASP A 288 -7.19 -11.22 3.07
N SER A 289 -6.15 -10.99 2.27
CA SER A 289 -5.14 -9.95 2.47
C SER A 289 -4.48 -9.97 3.85
N VAL A 290 -4.43 -11.13 4.52
CA VAL A 290 -3.78 -11.28 5.84
C VAL A 290 -2.34 -10.80 5.80
N PHE A 291 -1.59 -11.21 4.78
CA PHE A 291 -0.20 -10.79 4.61
C PHE A 291 -0.08 -9.27 4.51
N VAL A 292 -0.94 -8.63 3.71
CA VAL A 292 -0.93 -7.18 3.50
C VAL A 292 -1.30 -6.45 4.79
N GLN A 293 -2.31 -6.92 5.52
CA GLN A 293 -2.71 -6.37 6.82
C GLN A 293 -1.58 -6.45 7.84
N ALA A 294 -0.92 -7.60 7.96
CA ALA A 294 0.22 -7.77 8.87
C ALA A 294 1.40 -6.88 8.44
N LEU A 295 1.67 -6.78 7.13
CA LEU A 295 2.71 -5.90 6.61
C LEU A 295 2.46 -4.43 6.96
N LEU A 296 1.23 -3.94 6.82
CA LEU A 296 0.88 -2.55 7.18
C LEU A 296 1.03 -2.23 8.67
N LYS A 297 0.94 -3.24 9.54
CA LYS A 297 1.15 -3.11 11.00
C LYS A 297 2.61 -3.32 11.42
N SER A 298 3.45 -3.81 10.51
CA SER A 298 4.83 -4.16 10.82
C SER A 298 5.74 -2.93 10.85
N THR A 299 6.95 -3.11 11.36
CA THR A 299 8.04 -2.13 11.26
C THR A 299 8.93 -2.36 10.02
N ILE A 300 8.53 -3.28 9.12
CA ILE A 300 9.30 -3.66 7.93
C ILE A 300 9.11 -2.60 6.84
N LEU A 301 9.84 -1.49 6.99
CA LEU A 301 9.81 -0.34 6.07
C LEU A 301 10.84 -0.47 4.93
N ASP A 302 10.92 -1.65 4.29
CA ASP A 302 11.82 -1.90 3.14
C ASP A 302 11.08 -1.71 1.80
N PRO A 303 11.49 -0.75 0.94
CA PRO A 303 10.93 -0.57 -0.40
C PRO A 303 10.97 -1.83 -1.28
N LYS A 304 11.96 -2.72 -1.10
CA LYS A 304 12.11 -3.95 -1.90
C LYS A 304 11.03 -4.97 -1.57
N VAL A 305 10.57 -5.01 -0.32
CA VAL A 305 9.45 -5.87 0.09
C VAL A 305 8.18 -5.43 -0.64
N TRP A 306 7.87 -4.13 -0.61
CA TRP A 306 6.71 -3.59 -1.35
C TRP A 306 6.82 -3.78 -2.86
N GLU A 307 8.00 -3.60 -3.47
CA GLU A 307 8.22 -3.92 -4.88
C GLU A 307 7.90 -5.39 -5.17
N GLY A 308 8.34 -6.30 -4.30
CA GLY A 308 8.04 -7.71 -4.42
C GLY A 308 6.55 -8.01 -4.32
N VAL A 309 5.87 -7.42 -3.33
CA VAL A 309 4.42 -7.59 -3.11
C VAL A 309 3.63 -7.13 -4.33
N VAL A 310 3.97 -5.95 -4.87
CA VAL A 310 3.36 -5.40 -6.08
C VAL A 310 3.56 -6.35 -7.25
N ARG A 311 4.80 -6.81 -7.52
CA ARG A 311 5.10 -7.77 -8.60
C ARG A 311 4.27 -9.06 -8.47
N CYS A 312 4.18 -9.63 -7.26
CA CYS A 312 3.39 -10.84 -7.03
C CYS A 312 1.90 -10.62 -7.34
N HIS A 313 1.33 -9.48 -6.94
CA HIS A 313 -0.07 -9.16 -7.20
C HIS A 313 -0.35 -8.83 -8.67
N ILE A 314 0.59 -8.20 -9.39
CA ILE A 314 0.47 -8.00 -10.83
C ILE A 314 0.44 -9.35 -11.55
N HIS A 315 1.36 -10.26 -11.21
CA HIS A 315 1.40 -11.61 -11.80
C HIS A 315 0.13 -12.41 -11.46
N ALA A 316 -0.46 -12.21 -10.28
CA ALA A 316 -1.75 -12.80 -9.91
C ALA A 316 -2.97 -12.14 -10.59
N ASN A 317 -2.77 -11.09 -11.39
CA ASN A 317 -3.82 -10.22 -11.93
C ASN A 317 -4.74 -9.63 -10.83
N LYS A 318 -4.12 -9.17 -9.74
CA LYS A 318 -4.77 -8.65 -8.53
C LYS A 318 -4.19 -7.30 -8.08
N MET A 319 -3.66 -6.50 -9.01
CA MET A 319 -3.05 -5.21 -8.66
C MET A 319 -4.08 -4.21 -8.11
N VAL A 320 -5.27 -4.13 -8.71
CA VAL A 320 -6.36 -3.30 -8.15
C VAL A 320 -6.75 -3.78 -6.75
N PHE A 321 -6.94 -5.09 -6.58
CA PHE A 321 -7.25 -5.70 -5.30
C PHE A 321 -6.21 -5.39 -4.22
N LEU A 322 -4.91 -5.40 -4.57
CA LEU A 322 -3.84 -4.98 -3.66
C LEU A 322 -4.02 -3.52 -3.25
N ALA A 323 -4.27 -2.62 -4.20
CA ALA A 323 -4.46 -1.20 -3.93
C ALA A 323 -5.66 -0.96 -3.01
N GLU A 324 -6.81 -1.57 -3.32
CA GLU A 324 -8.01 -1.56 -2.49
C GLU A 324 -7.71 -2.06 -1.07
N SER A 325 -6.98 -3.18 -0.94
CA SER A 325 -6.57 -3.71 0.36
C SER A 325 -5.69 -2.72 1.13
N VAL A 326 -4.66 -2.15 0.47
CA VAL A 326 -3.77 -1.17 1.10
C VAL A 326 -4.57 0.03 1.58
N PHE A 327 -5.47 0.59 0.78
CA PHE A 327 -6.25 1.76 1.15
C PHE A 327 -7.31 1.45 2.21
N ALA A 328 -8.01 0.31 2.12
CA ALA A 328 -8.99 -0.14 3.12
C ALA A 328 -8.38 -0.26 4.51
N PHE A 329 -7.20 -0.86 4.61
CA PHE A 329 -6.55 -1.10 5.89
C PHE A 329 -5.74 0.10 6.38
N THR A 330 -5.20 0.93 5.48
CA THR A 330 -4.54 2.19 5.86
C THR A 330 -5.54 3.20 6.41
N PHE A 331 -6.69 3.37 5.77
CA PHE A 331 -7.69 4.37 6.15
C PHE A 331 -8.83 3.81 7.01
N ASN A 332 -8.57 2.70 7.69
CA ASN A 332 -9.46 2.20 8.73
C ASN A 332 -9.50 3.19 9.91
N ASP A 333 -10.44 3.00 10.84
CA ASP A 333 -10.74 3.95 11.92
C ASP A 333 -9.55 4.38 12.79
N SER A 334 -8.47 3.60 12.84
CA SER A 334 -7.27 3.92 13.62
C SER A 334 -6.38 5.01 13.00
N PHE A 335 -6.59 5.39 11.74
CA PHE A 335 -5.72 6.34 11.05
C PHE A 335 -6.49 7.63 10.75
N GLU A 336 -6.02 8.73 11.32
CA GLU A 336 -6.50 10.07 11.03
C GLU A 336 -5.47 10.80 10.18
N LEU A 337 -5.91 11.30 9.02
CA LEU A 337 -5.05 11.98 8.08
C LEU A 337 -4.84 13.44 8.52
N ALA A 338 -3.58 13.82 8.67
CA ALA A 338 -3.13 15.14 9.02
C ALA A 338 -1.87 15.52 8.21
N ASN A 339 -1.50 16.81 8.24
CA ASN A 339 -0.43 17.36 7.41
C ASN A 339 0.96 16.76 7.72
N ASP A 340 1.13 16.25 8.94
CA ASP A 340 2.32 15.59 9.46
C ASP A 340 2.31 14.06 9.26
N SER A 341 1.18 13.46 8.85
CA SER A 341 1.03 11.99 8.69
C SER A 341 2.01 11.35 7.71
N PHE A 342 2.72 12.15 6.92
CA PHE A 342 3.66 11.71 5.91
C PHE A 342 5.10 12.14 6.19
N GLU A 343 5.38 12.73 7.36
CA GLU A 343 6.73 13.17 7.73
C GLU A 343 7.73 12.02 7.67
N LEU A 344 7.38 10.90 8.29
CA LEU A 344 8.15 9.68 8.28
C LEU A 344 7.77 8.76 7.10
N PRO A 345 8.67 7.87 6.66
CA PRO A 345 8.32 6.81 5.73
C PRO A 345 7.18 5.95 6.27
N THR A 346 6.09 5.87 5.53
CA THR A 346 4.95 5.00 5.86
C THR A 346 4.82 3.89 4.82
N HIS A 347 4.18 2.78 5.19
CA HIS A 347 3.88 1.72 4.22
C HIS A 347 3.10 2.22 3.00
N LEU A 348 2.22 3.22 3.17
CA LEU A 348 1.50 3.84 2.06
C LEU A 348 2.46 4.54 1.08
N LEU A 349 3.44 5.30 1.58
CA LEU A 349 4.45 5.94 0.74
C LEU A 349 5.41 4.92 0.11
N LEU A 350 5.74 3.83 0.81
CA LEU A 350 6.55 2.75 0.25
C LEU A 350 5.82 2.00 -0.87
N PHE A 351 4.51 1.78 -0.72
CA PHE A 351 3.67 1.24 -1.77
C PHE A 351 3.66 2.16 -3.01
N ALA A 352 3.52 3.48 -2.81
CA ALA A 352 3.68 4.45 -3.89
C ALA A 352 5.06 4.35 -4.57
N ARG A 353 6.15 4.29 -3.79
CA ARG A 353 7.51 4.15 -4.34
C ARG A 353 7.69 2.88 -5.17
N ALA A 354 7.16 1.75 -4.69
CA ALA A 354 7.22 0.47 -5.39
C ALA A 354 6.52 0.54 -6.75
N LEU A 355 5.34 1.15 -6.81
CA LEU A 355 4.62 1.39 -8.07
C LEU A 355 5.38 2.31 -9.02
N GLY A 356 6.07 3.32 -8.47
CA GLY A 356 6.86 4.27 -9.25
C GLY A 356 8.03 3.55 -9.91
N LYS A 357 8.75 2.74 -9.13
CA LYS A 357 9.88 1.96 -9.65
C LYS A 357 9.49 0.98 -10.77
N ILE A 358 8.28 0.42 -10.72
CA ILE A 358 7.81 -0.55 -11.73
C ILE A 358 7.28 0.14 -12.98
N TYR A 359 6.47 1.20 -12.84
CA TYR A 359 5.71 1.77 -13.96
C TYR A 359 6.22 3.13 -14.44
N PHE A 360 6.95 3.88 -13.62
CA PHE A 360 7.37 5.23 -13.99
C PHE A 360 8.67 5.27 -14.77
N GLN A 361 9.32 4.14 -15.08
CA GLN A 361 10.61 4.17 -15.81
C GLN A 361 10.52 5.02 -17.09
N GLN A 362 9.49 4.81 -17.91
CA GLN A 362 9.29 5.62 -19.12
C GLN A 362 8.98 7.08 -18.80
N TYR A 363 8.16 7.35 -17.79
CA TYR A 363 7.89 8.72 -17.33
C TYR A 363 9.17 9.43 -16.88
N PHE A 364 10.06 8.69 -16.21
CA PHE A 364 11.34 9.21 -15.76
C PHE A 364 12.24 9.53 -16.95
N ASP A 365 12.36 8.58 -17.88
CA ASP A 365 13.24 8.69 -19.02
C ASP A 365 12.82 9.80 -20.00
N ASP A 366 11.52 9.87 -20.32
CA ASP A 366 10.98 10.78 -21.34
C ASP A 366 10.67 12.18 -20.82
N PHE A 367 10.34 12.32 -19.54
CA PHE A 367 9.86 13.57 -18.95
C PHE A 367 10.75 14.06 -17.80
N PHE A 368 10.95 13.28 -16.73
CA PHE A 368 11.68 13.81 -15.57
C PHE A 368 13.16 14.08 -15.82
N ASN A 369 13.84 13.37 -16.71
CA ASN A 369 15.22 13.72 -17.09
C ASN A 369 15.34 15.17 -17.57
N LYS A 370 14.32 15.68 -18.26
CA LYS A 370 14.27 17.07 -18.71
C LYS A 370 13.96 18.03 -17.56
N VAL A 371 13.16 17.61 -16.58
CA VAL A 371 12.90 18.38 -15.35
C VAL A 371 14.16 18.45 -14.49
N SER A 372 14.89 17.34 -14.33
CA SER A 372 16.16 17.25 -13.61
C SER A 372 17.22 18.14 -14.26
N ALA A 373 17.29 18.19 -15.60
CA ALA A 373 18.20 19.07 -16.31
C ALA A 373 17.99 20.56 -15.98
N ILE A 374 16.77 20.97 -15.61
CA ILE A 374 16.51 22.35 -15.16
C ILE A 374 17.20 22.64 -13.83
N VAL A 375 17.23 21.67 -12.91
CA VAL A 375 17.91 21.82 -11.62
C VAL A 375 19.43 21.69 -11.80
N ASP A 376 19.86 20.75 -12.63
CA ASP A 376 21.28 20.45 -12.87
C ASP A 376 22.01 21.53 -13.67
N PHE A 377 21.30 22.34 -14.46
CA PHE A 377 21.92 23.39 -15.28
C PHE A 377 22.46 24.58 -14.46
N HIS A 378 22.03 24.73 -13.21
CA HIS A 378 22.36 25.87 -12.36
C HIS A 378 23.44 25.48 -11.35
N ASP A 379 24.70 25.78 -11.66
CA ASP A 379 25.85 25.63 -10.76
C ASP A 379 25.82 26.65 -9.61
N ASP A 380 25.16 27.78 -9.84
CA ASP A 380 24.97 28.90 -8.93
C ASP A 380 23.91 28.70 -7.84
N LEU A 381 23.18 27.57 -7.88
CA LEU A 381 22.17 27.23 -6.87
C LEU A 381 22.77 26.94 -5.48
N ASP A 382 23.99 26.36 -5.44
CA ASP A 382 24.69 25.83 -4.25
C ASP A 382 23.75 25.43 -3.10
N LEU A 383 22.89 24.44 -3.36
CA LEU A 383 21.91 23.95 -2.38
C LEU A 383 22.56 23.02 -1.33
N SER A 384 23.89 23.05 -1.18
CA SER A 384 24.58 22.28 -0.15
C SER A 384 24.24 22.79 1.27
N ASP A 385 23.91 24.09 1.38
CA ASP A 385 23.44 24.73 2.60
C ASP A 385 22.21 25.61 2.30
N ILE A 386 21.05 25.23 2.84
CA ILE A 386 19.77 25.93 2.66
C ILE A 386 19.82 27.42 3.09
N THR A 387 20.76 27.76 3.99
CA THR A 387 20.96 29.13 4.50
C THR A 387 21.73 30.04 3.55
N LEU A 388 22.42 29.48 2.54
CA LEU A 388 23.24 30.22 1.57
C LEU A 388 22.58 30.38 0.20
N VAL A 389 21.53 29.60 -0.07
CA VAL A 389 20.79 29.58 -1.34
C VAL A 389 20.29 30.95 -1.82
N ASP A 390 20.39 31.24 -3.12
CA ASP A 390 19.68 32.39 -3.71
C ASP A 390 18.17 32.12 -3.76
N VAL A 391 17.44 32.83 -2.89
CA VAL A 391 15.99 32.74 -2.73
C VAL A 391 15.24 33.12 -4.02
N LYS A 392 15.71 34.09 -4.82
CA LYS A 392 14.98 34.49 -6.03
C LYS A 392 15.19 33.50 -7.17
N LEU A 393 16.42 33.02 -7.34
CA LEU A 393 16.73 32.01 -8.34
C LEU A 393 15.99 30.70 -8.02
N THR A 394 16.02 30.27 -6.76
CA THR A 394 15.35 29.05 -6.29
C THR A 394 13.84 29.14 -6.48
N GLU A 395 13.21 30.29 -6.19
CA GLU A 395 11.78 30.50 -6.46
C GLU A 395 11.46 30.21 -7.94
N LYS A 396 12.22 30.82 -8.84
CA LYS A 396 12.00 30.69 -10.28
C LYS A 396 12.12 29.22 -10.72
N ILE A 397 13.15 28.53 -10.25
CA ILE A 397 13.40 27.12 -10.60
C ILE A 397 12.33 26.22 -10.01
N LEU A 398 12.04 26.34 -8.71
CA LEU A 398 11.04 25.56 -7.99
C LEU A 398 9.65 25.66 -8.64
N PHE A 399 9.15 26.87 -8.87
CA PHE A 399 7.85 27.05 -9.51
C PHE A 399 7.83 26.65 -10.99
N ASN A 400 8.96 26.71 -11.69
CA ASN A 400 9.06 26.15 -13.04
C ASN A 400 8.97 24.63 -13.03
N VAL A 401 9.67 23.96 -12.11
CA VAL A 401 9.61 22.50 -11.94
C VAL A 401 8.19 22.05 -11.58
N MET A 402 7.57 22.68 -10.56
CA MET A 402 6.18 22.40 -10.18
C MET A 402 5.21 22.60 -11.36
N LYS A 403 5.40 23.66 -12.15
CA LYS A 403 4.62 23.91 -13.36
C LYS A 403 4.81 22.80 -14.40
N TYR A 404 6.04 22.37 -14.67
CA TYR A 404 6.30 21.31 -15.64
C TYR A 404 5.69 19.98 -15.19
N ILE A 405 5.84 19.61 -13.91
CA ILE A 405 5.21 18.41 -13.33
C ILE A 405 3.71 18.39 -13.64
N MET A 406 3.00 19.51 -13.37
CA MET A 406 1.57 19.62 -13.68
C MET A 406 1.25 19.55 -15.19
N GLN A 407 2.18 19.95 -16.06
CA GLN A 407 2.03 19.82 -17.51
C GLN A 407 2.37 18.42 -18.01
N GLY A 408 3.05 17.61 -17.20
CA GLY A 408 3.48 16.24 -17.49
C GLY A 408 2.37 15.19 -17.42
N ALA A 409 1.11 15.57 -17.20
CA ALA A 409 -0.02 14.65 -17.00
C ALA A 409 -0.09 13.53 -18.05
N VAL A 410 0.17 13.86 -19.33
CA VAL A 410 0.11 12.92 -20.46
C VAL A 410 1.12 11.78 -20.36
N TYR A 411 2.22 11.99 -19.64
CA TYR A 411 3.26 10.99 -19.48
C TYR A 411 3.09 10.14 -18.22
N VAL A 412 2.09 10.44 -17.37
CA VAL A 412 1.75 9.60 -16.21
C VAL A 412 1.10 8.30 -16.72
N PRO A 413 1.70 7.11 -16.44
CA PRO A 413 1.18 5.81 -16.85
C PRO A 413 -0.26 5.55 -16.41
N LYS A 414 -1.00 4.77 -17.20
CA LYS A 414 -2.39 4.42 -16.91
C LYS A 414 -2.51 3.59 -15.63
N GLU A 415 -1.54 2.71 -15.37
CA GLU A 415 -1.37 1.93 -14.15
C GLU A 415 -1.41 2.79 -12.89
N TRP A 416 -0.94 4.03 -12.98
CA TRP A 416 -0.96 4.94 -11.86
C TRP A 416 -2.24 5.72 -11.74
N ARG A 417 -2.85 6.08 -12.87
CA ARG A 417 -4.14 6.76 -12.89
C ARG A 417 -5.24 5.91 -12.27
N ILE A 418 -5.27 4.61 -12.56
CA ILE A 418 -6.20 3.66 -11.92
C ILE A 418 -5.97 3.56 -10.40
N ILE A 419 -4.72 3.55 -9.94
CA ILE A 419 -4.39 3.50 -8.50
C ILE A 419 -4.77 4.81 -7.80
N LEU A 420 -4.49 5.97 -8.42
CA LEU A 420 -4.91 7.27 -7.90
C LEU A 420 -6.44 7.42 -7.87
N SER A 421 -7.12 6.88 -8.87
CA SER A 421 -8.58 6.84 -8.91
C SER A 421 -9.13 6.02 -7.75
N THR A 422 -8.57 4.82 -7.53
CA THR A 422 -8.89 3.97 -6.38
C THR A 422 -8.64 4.69 -5.06
N LEU A 423 -7.47 5.31 -4.88
CA LEU A 423 -7.12 6.09 -3.69
C LEU A 423 -8.13 7.22 -3.44
N ARG A 424 -8.50 7.98 -4.47
CA ARG A 424 -9.48 9.06 -4.38
C ARG A 424 -10.84 8.55 -3.88
N MET A 425 -11.32 7.42 -4.40
CA MET A 425 -12.60 6.83 -3.98
C MET A 425 -12.60 6.49 -2.48
N TYR A 426 -11.51 5.91 -1.98
CA TYR A 426 -11.36 5.56 -0.57
C TYR A 426 -11.24 6.81 0.33
N LEU A 427 -10.44 7.80 -0.05
CA LEU A 427 -10.31 9.07 0.67
C LEU A 427 -11.64 9.82 0.77
N ASN A 428 -12.38 9.89 -0.34
CA ASN A 428 -13.69 10.54 -0.38
C ASN A 428 -14.69 9.85 0.54
N THR A 429 -14.72 8.51 0.49
CA THR A 429 -15.65 7.70 1.29
C THR A 429 -15.34 7.79 2.78
N ARG A 430 -14.07 7.73 3.18
CA ARG A 430 -13.65 7.79 4.60
C ARG A 430 -13.75 9.18 5.19
N TYR A 431 -13.15 10.18 4.54
CA TYR A 431 -12.97 11.50 5.15
C TYR A 431 -14.04 12.50 4.74
N ASN A 432 -14.62 12.32 3.56
CA ASN A 432 -15.55 13.26 2.93
C ASN A 432 -15.12 14.73 3.12
N SER A 433 -13.86 15.05 2.78
CA SER A 433 -13.26 16.38 2.97
C SER A 433 -12.36 16.70 1.79
N GLN A 434 -12.56 17.87 1.18
CA GLN A 434 -11.78 18.27 0.01
C GLN A 434 -10.29 18.41 0.33
N ALA A 435 -9.95 18.97 1.50
CA ALA A 435 -8.55 19.11 1.88
C ALA A 435 -7.88 17.79 2.23
N LEU A 436 -8.56 16.88 2.92
CA LEU A 436 -8.00 15.57 3.24
C LEU A 436 -7.85 14.70 1.99
N THR A 437 -8.81 14.72 1.06
CA THR A 437 -8.65 14.06 -0.24
C THR A 437 -7.47 14.65 -1.01
N PHE A 438 -7.32 15.97 -1.04
CA PHE A 438 -6.18 16.61 -1.69
C PHE A 438 -4.85 16.23 -1.05
N LEU A 439 -4.78 16.25 0.28
CA LEU A 439 -3.60 15.88 1.04
C LEU A 439 -3.18 14.44 0.76
N GLY A 440 -4.13 13.49 0.82
CA GLY A 440 -3.86 12.08 0.56
C GLY A 440 -3.35 11.83 -0.87
N LEU A 441 -4.00 12.42 -1.88
CA LEU A 441 -3.55 12.30 -3.27
C LEU A 441 -2.19 12.98 -3.50
N SER A 442 -2.00 14.17 -2.92
CA SER A 442 -0.79 14.98 -3.08
C SER A 442 0.42 14.33 -2.42
N ALA A 443 0.25 13.80 -1.21
CA ALA A 443 1.30 13.07 -0.52
C ALA A 443 1.62 11.75 -1.25
N PHE A 444 0.61 10.98 -1.66
CA PHE A 444 0.83 9.72 -2.37
C PHE A 444 1.59 9.91 -3.69
N PHE A 445 1.18 10.89 -4.52
CA PHE A 445 1.82 11.15 -5.80
C PHE A 445 3.11 11.97 -5.67
N GLY A 446 3.03 13.13 -5.00
CA GLY A 446 4.15 14.06 -4.85
C GLY A 446 5.24 13.53 -3.92
N ARG A 447 4.89 13.23 -2.67
CA ARG A 447 5.85 12.75 -1.66
C ARG A 447 6.21 11.27 -1.81
N GLY A 448 5.29 10.45 -2.32
CA GLY A 448 5.53 9.04 -2.56
C GLY A 448 6.36 8.74 -3.81
N ILE A 449 6.36 9.61 -4.82
CA ILE A 449 7.08 9.35 -6.08
C ILE A 449 8.04 10.47 -6.46
N ILE A 450 7.53 11.70 -6.54
CA ILE A 450 8.29 12.82 -7.10
C ILE A 450 9.47 13.15 -6.20
N VAL A 451 9.24 13.29 -4.90
CA VAL A 451 10.30 13.63 -3.93
C VAL A 451 11.40 12.56 -3.89
N PRO A 452 11.11 11.25 -3.76
CA PRO A 452 12.11 10.19 -3.84
C PRO A 452 12.91 10.19 -5.15
N PHE A 453 12.29 10.53 -6.27
CA PHE A 453 13.01 10.66 -7.54
C PHE A 453 14.11 11.73 -7.46
N PHE A 454 13.83 12.90 -6.88
CA PHE A 454 14.87 13.91 -6.64
C PHE A 454 15.91 13.39 -5.64
N GLN A 455 15.48 12.85 -4.51
CA GLN A 455 16.41 12.39 -3.45
C GLN A 455 17.32 11.24 -3.87
N GLU A 456 16.87 10.37 -4.77
CA GLU A 456 17.57 9.15 -5.18
C GLU A 456 17.84 9.10 -6.70
N ASN A 457 17.92 10.25 -7.38
CA ASN A 457 17.98 10.37 -8.85
C ASN A 457 18.94 9.36 -9.52
N VAL A 458 20.15 9.19 -8.97
CA VAL A 458 21.17 8.26 -9.48
C VAL A 458 20.73 6.79 -9.48
N LYS A 459 19.85 6.38 -8.55
CA LYS A 459 19.30 5.02 -8.47
C LYS A 459 18.14 4.80 -9.45
N PHE A 460 17.41 5.85 -9.81
CA PHE A 460 16.28 5.79 -10.74
C PHE A 460 16.72 5.82 -12.20
N THR A 461 17.80 6.54 -12.53
CA THR A 461 18.26 6.67 -13.92
C THR A 461 19.76 6.37 -14.04
N LYS A 462 20.09 5.21 -14.64
CA LYS A 462 21.49 4.85 -14.95
C LYS A 462 22.09 5.69 -16.09
N ALA A 463 21.25 6.37 -16.87
CA ALA A 463 21.64 7.01 -18.12
C ALA A 463 22.03 8.50 -18.00
N VAL A 464 21.70 9.17 -16.89
CA VAL A 464 21.93 10.62 -16.76
C VAL A 464 23.09 10.87 -15.81
N SER A 465 24.19 11.38 -16.36
CA SER A 465 25.28 11.97 -15.57
C SER A 465 24.85 13.36 -15.14
N VAL A 466 24.61 13.52 -13.84
CA VAL A 466 24.23 14.78 -13.20
C VAL A 466 25.50 15.53 -12.80
N GLN A 467 25.64 16.80 -13.21
CA GLN A 467 26.83 17.62 -12.92
C GLN A 467 26.84 18.09 -11.46
N HIS A 468 25.67 18.38 -10.89
CA HIS A 468 25.49 18.96 -9.56
C HIS A 468 24.58 18.09 -8.67
N PRO A 469 24.99 16.85 -8.32
CA PRO A 469 24.13 15.90 -7.60
C PRO A 469 23.71 16.38 -6.19
N GLY A 470 24.52 17.23 -5.55
CA GLY A 470 24.20 17.81 -4.24
C GLY A 470 22.94 18.69 -4.22
N ASN A 471 22.51 19.20 -5.37
CA ASN A 471 21.32 20.06 -5.45
C ASN A 471 20.01 19.30 -5.24
N PHE A 472 19.98 18.02 -5.57
CA PHE A 472 18.72 17.28 -5.68
C PHE A 472 18.06 16.95 -4.33
N PRO A 473 18.77 16.49 -3.28
CA PRO A 473 18.14 16.18 -2.00
C PRO A 473 17.45 17.39 -1.36
N VAL A 474 18.10 18.56 -1.35
CA VAL A 474 17.52 19.80 -0.79
C VAL A 474 16.38 20.30 -1.65
N PHE A 475 16.48 20.22 -2.98
CA PHE A 475 15.37 20.55 -3.86
C PHE A 475 14.15 19.63 -3.65
N GLY A 476 14.39 18.33 -3.44
CA GLY A 476 13.36 17.36 -3.07
C GLY A 476 12.70 17.70 -1.73
N TYR A 477 13.47 18.15 -0.73
CA TYR A 477 12.94 18.64 0.54
C TYR A 477 12.04 19.87 0.35
N LEU A 478 12.49 20.87 -0.43
CA LEU A 478 11.68 22.05 -0.74
C LEU A 478 10.37 21.71 -1.45
N LEU A 479 10.37 20.73 -2.37
CA LEU A 479 9.14 20.24 -3.02
C LEU A 479 8.21 19.49 -2.05
N SER A 480 8.75 18.83 -1.02
CA SER A 480 7.96 18.03 -0.09
C SER A 480 6.98 18.87 0.74
N VAL A 481 7.34 20.12 1.06
CA VAL A 481 6.52 21.06 1.85
C VAL A 481 5.17 21.32 1.18
N PRO A 482 5.09 21.87 -0.05
CA PRO A 482 3.81 22.10 -0.71
C PRO A 482 3.10 20.81 -1.11
N PHE A 483 3.80 19.69 -1.32
CA PHE A 483 3.13 18.41 -1.57
C PHE A 483 2.40 17.83 -0.34
N CYS A 484 2.70 18.32 0.87
CA CYS A 484 1.93 18.01 2.09
C CYS A 484 0.92 19.11 2.45
N LEU A 485 0.64 20.03 1.51
CA LEU A 485 -0.24 21.19 1.72
C LEU A 485 0.20 22.10 2.88
N ASN A 486 1.50 22.13 3.14
CA ASN A 486 2.12 23.03 4.09
C ASN A 486 2.67 24.26 3.37
N ILE A 487 2.89 25.31 4.14
CA ILE A 487 3.58 26.52 3.70
C ILE A 487 4.99 26.54 4.27
N TYR A 488 5.88 27.30 3.66
CA TYR A 488 7.24 27.47 4.19
C TYR A 488 7.19 28.30 5.47
N SER A 489 7.59 27.67 6.57
CA SER A 489 7.67 28.20 7.94
C SER A 489 8.85 27.55 8.67
N GLY A 490 9.12 27.95 9.91
CA GLY A 490 10.12 27.32 10.78
C GLY A 490 11.51 27.26 10.13
N THR A 491 12.04 26.05 9.95
CA THR A 491 13.34 25.79 9.31
C THR A 491 13.41 26.26 7.85
N THR A 492 12.26 26.52 7.23
CA THR A 492 12.13 27.04 5.86
C THR A 492 11.62 28.48 5.78
N ASP A 493 11.58 29.23 6.90
CA ASP A 493 11.02 30.61 6.96
C ASP A 493 11.65 31.58 5.94
N ARG A 494 12.92 31.35 5.56
CA ARG A 494 13.61 32.11 4.51
C ARG A 494 12.88 32.11 3.16
N PHE A 495 12.03 31.11 2.91
CA PHE A 495 11.25 30.94 1.69
C PHE A 495 9.77 31.38 1.83
N LYS A 496 9.37 32.02 2.94
CA LYS A 496 7.97 32.39 3.21
C LYS A 496 7.31 33.26 2.14
N ASP A 497 8.09 34.05 1.40
CA ASP A 497 7.58 34.88 0.31
C ASP A 497 6.96 34.04 -0.83
N TYR A 498 7.33 32.76 -0.91
CA TYR A 498 6.76 31.81 -1.89
C TYR A 498 5.32 31.45 -1.55
N ASN A 499 4.92 31.54 -0.28
CA ASN A 499 3.62 31.08 0.22
C ASN A 499 2.47 31.78 -0.51
N ARG A 500 2.59 33.08 -0.79
CA ARG A 500 1.58 33.82 -1.56
C ARG A 500 1.33 33.19 -2.94
N ARG A 501 2.39 32.71 -3.59
CA ARG A 501 2.29 32.09 -4.92
C ARG A 501 1.82 30.64 -4.82
N LEU A 502 2.19 29.92 -3.76
CA LEU A 502 1.65 28.59 -3.47
C LEU A 502 0.12 28.63 -3.34
N GLU A 503 -0.37 29.48 -2.45
CA GLU A 503 -1.79 29.64 -2.10
C GLU A 503 -2.65 30.07 -3.30
N ASN A 504 -2.19 31.11 -4.02
CA ASN A 504 -3.00 31.71 -5.07
C ASN A 504 -2.90 30.99 -6.42
N HIS A 505 -1.85 30.21 -6.66
CA HIS A 505 -1.57 29.66 -7.98
C HIS A 505 -1.25 28.17 -8.00
N PHE A 506 -0.38 27.68 -7.10
CA PHE A 506 0.02 26.28 -7.12
C PHE A 506 -1.09 25.37 -6.61
N PHE A 507 -1.55 25.52 -5.37
CA PHE A 507 -2.53 24.59 -4.78
C PHE A 507 -3.81 24.43 -5.61
N PRO A 508 -4.45 25.50 -6.14
CA PRO A 508 -5.64 25.32 -6.98
C PRO A 508 -5.37 24.53 -8.27
N ARG A 509 -4.20 24.72 -8.89
CA ARG A 509 -3.82 24.01 -10.12
C ARG A 509 -3.38 22.59 -9.83
N TRP A 510 -2.70 22.38 -8.71
CA TRP A 510 -2.25 21.07 -8.26
C TRP A 510 -3.43 20.17 -7.91
N TRP A 511 -4.43 20.71 -7.20
CA TRP A 511 -5.70 20.02 -6.94
C TRP A 511 -6.43 19.63 -8.23
N ALA A 512 -6.53 20.54 -9.20
CA ALA A 512 -7.16 20.26 -10.49
C ALA A 512 -6.38 19.19 -11.28
N PHE A 513 -5.05 19.24 -11.25
CA PHE A 513 -4.17 18.26 -11.88
C PHE A 513 -4.36 16.86 -11.28
N LEU A 514 -4.31 16.73 -9.95
CA LEU A 514 -4.47 15.42 -9.28
C LEU A 514 -5.87 14.84 -9.50
N ASN A 515 -6.91 15.68 -9.47
CA ASN A 515 -8.25 15.21 -9.82
C ASN A 515 -8.33 14.71 -11.26
N ASN A 516 -7.68 15.39 -12.21
CA ASN A 516 -7.64 14.92 -13.60
C ASN A 516 -6.86 13.60 -13.74
N LEU A 517 -5.80 13.38 -12.97
CA LEU A 517 -5.10 12.10 -12.97
C LEU A 517 -5.92 10.97 -12.34
N ALA A 518 -6.65 11.26 -11.27
CA ALA A 518 -7.52 10.30 -10.58
C ALA A 518 -8.87 10.08 -11.31
N ASP A 519 -9.15 10.85 -12.35
CA ASP A 519 -10.33 10.70 -13.21
C ASP A 519 -10.04 9.69 -14.31
N PHE A 520 -10.16 8.41 -13.96
CA PHE A 520 -9.82 7.29 -14.83
C PHE A 520 -10.98 6.31 -14.92
N GLU A 521 -11.55 6.16 -16.12
CA GLU A 521 -12.71 5.30 -16.39
C GLU A 521 -12.44 4.26 -17.49
N GLU A 522 -11.21 4.21 -18.03
CA GLU A 522 -10.85 3.30 -19.11
C GLU A 522 -10.64 1.87 -18.58
N ASP A 523 -11.09 0.88 -19.34
CA ASP A 523 -10.72 -0.51 -19.11
C ASP A 523 -9.20 -0.67 -19.24
N PHE A 524 -8.58 -1.28 -18.23
CA PHE A 524 -7.13 -1.39 -18.17
C PHE A 524 -6.70 -2.73 -17.58
N THR A 525 -5.64 -3.31 -18.16
CA THR A 525 -5.02 -4.56 -17.71
C THR A 525 -3.54 -4.34 -17.46
N PHE A 526 -3.04 -4.80 -16.31
CA PHE A 526 -1.64 -4.69 -15.96
C PHE A 526 -0.82 -5.74 -16.71
N SER A 527 0.32 -5.32 -17.26
CA SER A 527 1.26 -6.24 -17.90
C SER A 527 1.94 -7.12 -16.84
N PRO A 528 1.89 -8.46 -16.96
CA PRO A 528 2.52 -9.35 -15.99
C PRO A 528 4.05 -9.20 -16.04
N PRO A 529 4.74 -9.23 -14.88
CA PRO A 529 6.20 -9.29 -14.85
C PRO A 529 6.70 -10.65 -15.37
N ASP A 530 7.98 -10.69 -15.76
CA ASP A 530 8.62 -11.95 -16.14
C ASP A 530 8.85 -12.87 -14.92
N ASN A 531 8.98 -14.17 -15.18
CA ASN A 531 9.09 -15.19 -14.13
C ASN A 531 10.32 -15.00 -13.23
N LYS A 532 11.45 -14.55 -13.79
CA LYS A 532 12.69 -14.35 -13.02
C LYS A 532 12.51 -13.21 -12.04
N SER A 533 11.85 -12.13 -12.46
CA SER A 533 11.45 -11.04 -11.58
C SER A 533 10.54 -11.49 -10.45
N ILE A 534 9.62 -12.44 -10.69
CA ILE A 534 8.77 -13.01 -9.63
C ILE A 534 9.55 -13.83 -8.62
N SER A 535 10.44 -14.71 -9.06
CA SER A 535 11.28 -15.49 -8.14
C SER A 535 12.12 -14.58 -7.25
N TYR A 536 12.72 -13.53 -7.83
CA TYR A 536 13.49 -12.55 -7.07
C TYR A 536 12.60 -11.74 -6.10
N ALA A 537 11.42 -11.33 -6.55
CA ALA A 537 10.43 -10.65 -5.72
C ALA A 537 10.05 -11.48 -4.49
N LEU A 538 9.77 -12.77 -4.67
CA LEU A 538 9.43 -13.67 -3.56
C LEU A 538 10.58 -13.81 -2.57
N ASP A 539 11.81 -13.97 -3.04
CA ASP A 539 13.00 -14.02 -2.18
C ASP A 539 13.15 -12.74 -1.34
N LYS A 540 12.90 -11.56 -1.94
CA LYS A 540 12.93 -10.27 -1.22
C LYS A 540 11.82 -10.09 -0.21
N ILE A 541 10.70 -10.79 -0.36
CA ILE A 541 9.62 -10.77 0.63
C ILE A 541 9.93 -11.75 1.76
N ILE A 542 10.23 -13.01 1.42
CA ILE A 542 10.35 -14.12 2.40
C ILE A 542 11.42 -13.80 3.44
N ARG A 543 12.60 -13.34 3.03
CA ARG A 543 13.74 -13.11 3.95
C ARG A 543 13.40 -12.18 5.13
N PRO A 544 12.89 -10.96 4.91
CA PRO A 544 12.56 -10.06 6.01
C PRO A 544 11.25 -10.40 6.72
N THR A 545 10.40 -11.27 6.18
CA THR A 545 9.06 -11.56 6.77
C THR A 545 8.95 -12.95 7.40
N MET A 546 9.93 -13.82 7.21
CA MET A 546 9.99 -15.14 7.85
C MET A 546 10.76 -15.05 9.18
N ASN A 547 10.17 -14.33 10.13
CA ASN A 547 10.68 -14.16 11.49
C ASN A 547 9.52 -14.15 12.48
N GLU A 548 9.84 -14.37 13.76
CA GLU A 548 8.87 -14.48 14.85
C GLU A 548 7.99 -13.22 15.02
N THR A 549 8.59 -12.03 14.95
CA THR A 549 7.87 -10.75 15.12
C THR A 549 6.80 -10.58 14.04
N PHE A 550 7.13 -10.84 12.78
CA PHE A 550 6.15 -10.77 11.71
C PHE A 550 5.12 -11.91 11.80
N ALA A 551 5.54 -13.11 12.20
CA ALA A 551 4.64 -14.24 12.40
C ALA A 551 3.60 -13.97 13.50
N ALA A 552 3.98 -13.29 14.59
CA ALA A 552 3.06 -12.85 15.64
C ALA A 552 1.99 -11.88 15.08
N LEU A 553 2.38 -10.85 14.32
CA LEU A 553 1.44 -9.93 13.67
C LEU A 553 0.47 -10.65 12.72
N VAL A 554 0.95 -11.69 12.03
CA VAL A 554 0.12 -12.51 11.16
C VAL A 554 -0.88 -13.35 11.96
N LYS A 555 -0.45 -13.97 13.06
CA LYS A 555 -1.33 -14.70 13.98
C LYS A 555 -2.42 -13.77 14.52
N ASP A 556 -2.07 -12.60 15.03
CA ASP A 556 -3.02 -11.61 15.55
C ASP A 556 -4.03 -11.17 14.48
N THR A 557 -3.55 -10.97 13.26
CA THR A 557 -4.40 -10.62 12.12
C THR A 557 -5.38 -11.76 11.81
N ILE A 558 -4.93 -13.02 11.80
CA ILE A 558 -5.80 -14.18 11.60
C ILE A 558 -6.83 -14.31 12.72
N VAL A 559 -6.42 -14.17 13.98
CA VAL A 559 -7.32 -14.17 15.14
C VAL A 559 -8.40 -13.10 14.97
N SER A 560 -8.00 -11.86 14.62
CA SER A 560 -8.93 -10.76 14.39
C SER A 560 -9.93 -11.02 13.26
N LEU A 561 -9.58 -11.83 12.27
CA LEU A 561 -10.47 -12.20 11.16
C LEU A 561 -11.43 -13.33 11.53
N VAL A 562 -10.97 -14.32 12.29
CA VAL A 562 -11.73 -15.54 12.61
C VAL A 562 -12.63 -15.35 13.82
N ASP A 563 -12.22 -14.57 14.82
CA ASP A 563 -13.01 -14.38 16.05
C ASP A 563 -14.32 -13.63 15.75
N PRO A 564 -15.51 -14.24 15.93
CA PRO A 564 -16.79 -13.59 15.61
C PRO A 564 -17.10 -12.36 16.49
N ASN A 565 -16.41 -12.19 17.62
CA ASN A 565 -16.60 -11.07 18.53
C ASN A 565 -15.81 -9.83 18.12
N ILE A 566 -14.72 -10.01 17.37
CA ILE A 566 -13.91 -8.88 16.87
C ILE A 566 -14.59 -8.30 15.63
N ARG A 567 -14.91 -7.01 15.66
CA ARG A 567 -15.43 -6.28 14.50
C ARG A 567 -14.26 -5.69 13.71
N ALA A 568 -14.21 -5.96 12.42
CA ALA A 568 -13.18 -5.44 11.54
C ALA A 568 -13.79 -5.13 10.17
N ALA A 569 -13.32 -4.04 9.56
CA ALA A 569 -13.74 -3.68 8.22
C ALA A 569 -13.24 -4.71 7.20
N SER A 570 -14.04 -4.96 6.17
CA SER A 570 -13.70 -5.84 5.07
C SER A 570 -13.51 -5.04 3.78
N VAL A 571 -12.60 -5.48 2.91
CA VAL A 571 -12.45 -4.91 1.55
C VAL A 571 -13.78 -4.88 0.77
N PRO A 572 -14.61 -5.94 0.73
CA PRO A 572 -15.93 -5.85 0.09
C PRO A 572 -16.87 -4.84 0.75
N GLY A 573 -16.81 -4.67 2.08
CA GLY A 573 -17.57 -3.62 2.78
C GLY A 573 -17.14 -2.21 2.38
N TRP A 574 -15.83 -1.97 2.27
CA TRP A 574 -15.28 -0.73 1.73
C TRP A 574 -15.71 -0.46 0.30
N ASN A 575 -15.56 -1.45 -0.59
CA ASN A 575 -15.97 -1.31 -1.98
C ASN A 575 -17.49 -1.08 -2.10
N LEU A 576 -18.31 -1.70 -1.25
CA LEU A 576 -19.74 -1.40 -1.20
C LEU A 576 -20.00 0.05 -0.79
N ALA A 577 -19.36 0.55 0.27
CA ALA A 577 -19.51 1.94 0.69
C ALA A 577 -19.09 2.93 -0.42
N VAL A 578 -18.00 2.62 -1.13
CA VAL A 578 -17.55 3.37 -2.31
C VAL A 578 -18.62 3.35 -3.40
N ILE A 579 -19.20 2.18 -3.72
CA ILE A 579 -20.25 2.06 -4.75
C ILE A 579 -21.47 2.89 -4.37
N VAL A 580 -21.95 2.80 -3.13
CA VAL A 580 -23.14 3.53 -2.69
C VAL A 580 -22.86 5.05 -2.66
N SER A 581 -21.63 5.46 -2.36
CA SER A 581 -21.23 6.87 -2.40
C SER A 581 -21.30 7.49 -3.81
N ARG A 582 -21.18 6.68 -4.88
CA ARG A 582 -21.28 7.14 -6.27
C ARG A 582 -22.69 7.57 -6.70
N PHE A 583 -23.72 7.33 -5.90
CA PHE A 583 -25.07 7.79 -6.20
C PHE A 583 -25.27 9.30 -5.91
N PHE A 584 -24.29 9.95 -5.30
CA PHE A 584 -24.37 11.32 -4.84
C PHE A 584 -23.48 12.25 -5.66
N VAL A 585 -23.82 13.55 -5.64
CA VAL A 585 -23.04 14.58 -6.32
C VAL A 585 -21.69 14.76 -5.63
N HIS A 586 -20.61 14.73 -6.39
CA HIS A 586 -19.26 15.05 -5.95
C HIS A 586 -18.88 16.49 -6.34
N CYS A 587 -18.00 17.11 -5.57
CA CYS A 587 -17.57 18.50 -5.79
C CYS A 587 -16.83 18.71 -7.13
N TYR A 588 -16.29 17.64 -7.70
CA TYR A 588 -15.60 17.64 -8.99
C TYR A 588 -16.47 17.15 -10.14
N ASP A 589 -17.70 16.70 -9.87
CA ASP A 589 -18.62 16.33 -10.95
C ASP A 589 -18.90 17.56 -11.81
N PRO A 590 -19.07 17.38 -13.13
CA PRO A 590 -19.43 18.48 -14.00
C PRO A 590 -20.78 19.03 -13.55
N CYS A 591 -20.74 20.12 -12.78
CA CYS A 591 -21.95 20.86 -12.45
C CYS A 591 -22.69 21.15 -13.75
N GLU A 592 -24.00 20.89 -13.79
CA GLU A 592 -24.92 21.43 -14.79
C GLU A 592 -24.91 22.96 -14.69
N LYS A 593 -23.81 23.59 -15.08
CA LYS A 593 -23.78 25.00 -15.34
C LYS A 593 -24.64 25.18 -16.58
N VAL A 594 -25.87 25.65 -16.34
CA VAL A 594 -26.74 26.36 -17.29
C VAL A 594 -25.86 26.88 -18.41
N THR A 595 -26.09 26.36 -19.61
CA THR A 595 -25.34 26.58 -20.86
C THR A 595 -25.03 28.06 -21.12
N LYS A 596 -24.07 28.64 -20.40
CA LYS A 596 -23.29 29.76 -20.88
C LYS A 596 -22.25 29.14 -21.79
N LYS A 597 -22.46 29.29 -23.11
CA LYS A 597 -21.59 28.82 -24.20
C LYS A 597 -20.17 28.55 -23.71
N LYS A 598 -19.84 27.26 -23.49
CA LYS A 598 -18.49 26.85 -23.08
C LYS A 598 -17.54 27.39 -24.13
N LYS A 599 -16.64 28.32 -23.74
CA LYS A 599 -15.41 28.54 -24.52
C LYS A 599 -14.74 27.18 -24.61
N ALA A 600 -14.41 26.75 -25.82
CA ALA A 600 -13.82 25.44 -26.08
C ALA A 600 -12.72 25.16 -25.06
N VAL A 601 -12.81 24.01 -24.38
CA VAL A 601 -11.72 23.50 -23.55
C VAL A 601 -10.52 23.41 -24.48
N VAL A 602 -9.54 24.29 -24.26
CA VAL A 602 -8.31 24.31 -25.04
C VAL A 602 -7.64 22.96 -24.80
N LYS A 603 -7.75 22.02 -25.75
CA LYS A 603 -6.86 20.87 -25.82
C LYS A 603 -5.46 21.45 -25.92
N THR A 604 -4.75 21.54 -24.80
CA THR A 604 -3.37 22.01 -24.79
C THR A 604 -2.58 21.03 -25.63
N LYS A 605 -2.07 21.49 -26.78
CA LYS A 605 -1.10 20.73 -27.57
C LYS A 605 0.03 20.27 -26.62
N PRO A 606 0.59 19.05 -26.80
CA PRO A 606 1.74 18.61 -26.02
C PRO A 606 2.78 19.73 -25.98
N VAL A 607 3.22 20.09 -24.78
CA VAL A 607 4.17 21.18 -24.61
C VAL A 607 5.42 20.82 -25.41
N LYS A 608 5.79 21.65 -26.39
CA LYS A 608 7.12 21.59 -26.98
C LYS A 608 8.10 22.01 -25.88
N LEU A 609 8.69 21.01 -25.23
CA LEU A 609 9.74 21.24 -24.25
C LEU A 609 10.89 21.99 -24.95
N PRO A 610 11.50 22.99 -24.29
CA PRO A 610 12.65 23.67 -24.86
C PRO A 610 13.72 22.65 -25.24
N ALA A 611 14.40 22.87 -26.36
CA ALA A 611 15.54 22.03 -26.74
C ALA A 611 16.55 22.06 -25.60
N LEU A 612 16.95 20.88 -25.13
CA LEU A 612 17.95 20.76 -24.07
C LEU A 612 19.21 21.54 -24.50
N PRO A 613 19.89 22.25 -23.59
CA PRO A 613 21.26 22.65 -23.85
C PRO A 613 22.01 21.38 -24.20
N MET A 614 22.59 21.32 -25.41
CA MET A 614 23.40 20.16 -25.79
C MET A 614 24.55 20.09 -24.80
N PHE A 615 24.48 19.15 -23.86
CA PHE A 615 25.65 18.74 -23.11
C PHE A 615 26.69 18.38 -24.16
N LYS A 616 27.81 19.10 -24.17
CA LYS A 616 28.99 18.69 -24.93
C LYS A 616 29.43 17.36 -24.36
N GLY A 617 28.83 16.27 -24.86
CA GLY A 617 29.34 14.93 -24.65
C GLY A 617 30.80 14.98 -25.04
N GLY A 618 31.68 14.62 -24.10
CA GLY A 618 33.11 14.58 -24.34
C GLY A 618 33.38 13.89 -25.67
N SER A 619 33.96 14.63 -26.60
CA SER A 619 34.42 14.11 -27.88
C SER A 619 35.56 13.13 -27.61
N GLY A 620 35.23 11.87 -27.40
CA GLY A 620 36.17 10.79 -27.17
C GLY A 620 35.52 9.46 -27.52
N GLY A 621 35.72 9.01 -28.77
CA GLY A 621 35.22 7.70 -29.21
C GLY A 621 34.96 7.65 -30.71
N GLY A 622 36.02 7.75 -31.50
CA GLY A 622 35.94 7.52 -32.94
C GLY A 622 35.69 6.04 -33.25
N GLY A 623 34.83 5.80 -34.23
CA GLY A 623 34.91 4.63 -35.10
C GLY A 623 34.13 3.40 -34.68
N MET A 624 32.81 3.38 -34.90
CA MET A 624 32.16 2.22 -35.50
C MET A 624 31.07 2.66 -36.47
N ARG A 625 31.28 2.29 -37.74
CA ARG A 625 30.32 2.43 -38.83
C ARG A 625 29.29 1.31 -38.75
N GLY A 626 28.02 1.67 -38.89
CA GLY A 626 27.04 0.87 -39.62
C GLY A 626 26.12 -0.01 -38.78
N MET A 627 25.00 0.55 -38.31
CA MET A 627 23.69 -0.10 -38.36
C MET A 627 22.59 0.96 -38.57
N PRO A 628 21.55 0.67 -39.37
CA PRO A 628 20.54 1.66 -39.74
C PRO A 628 19.56 1.90 -38.58
N ILE A 629 19.43 3.17 -38.22
CA ILE A 629 18.42 3.70 -37.31
C ILE A 629 17.04 3.54 -37.98
N ALA A 630 16.10 2.94 -37.25
CA ALA A 630 14.70 2.78 -37.66
C ALA A 630 14.03 4.15 -37.95
N PRO A 631 13.10 4.22 -38.91
CA PRO A 631 12.62 5.50 -39.43
C PRO A 631 11.71 6.22 -38.44
N HIS A 632 11.88 7.54 -38.43
CA HIS A 632 11.01 8.53 -37.82
C HIS A 632 9.51 8.24 -38.05
N VAL A 633 8.76 8.14 -36.95
CA VAL A 633 7.29 8.20 -36.98
C VAL A 633 6.88 9.63 -37.35
N ASN A 634 6.47 9.81 -38.60
CA ASN A 634 5.86 11.04 -39.09
C ASN A 634 4.41 11.12 -38.56
N PHE A 635 4.17 11.99 -37.58
CA PHE A 635 2.82 12.42 -37.24
C PHE A 635 2.44 13.58 -38.17
N ASN A 636 1.80 13.26 -39.29
CA ASN A 636 1.12 14.24 -40.13
C ASN A 636 -0.39 14.16 -39.90
N GLU A 637 -0.97 15.35 -39.74
CA GLU A 637 -2.35 15.64 -39.38
C GLU A 637 -3.36 15.16 -40.44
N GLY A 638 -4.53 14.69 -39.99
CA GLY A 638 -5.67 14.48 -40.87
C GLY A 638 -6.70 13.50 -40.34
N ASN A 639 -7.49 13.91 -39.34
CA ASN A 639 -8.89 13.50 -39.21
C ASN A 639 -9.59 14.40 -38.18
N SER A 640 -10.42 15.29 -38.70
CA SER A 640 -11.42 16.03 -37.95
C SER A 640 -12.45 15.05 -37.36
N PHE A 641 -12.33 14.77 -36.07
CA PHE A 641 -13.31 13.98 -35.33
C PHE A 641 -14.43 14.91 -34.83
N GLU A 642 -15.37 15.24 -35.72
CA GLU A 642 -16.71 15.68 -35.32
C GLU A 642 -17.52 14.41 -35.00
N GLY A 643 -17.37 13.93 -33.77
CA GLY A 643 -18.23 12.92 -33.20
C GLY A 643 -18.88 13.51 -31.96
N THR A 644 -20.13 13.94 -32.08
CA THR A 644 -21.06 14.03 -30.94
C THR A 644 -21.27 12.61 -30.42
N GLY A 645 -20.35 12.16 -29.56
CA GLY A 645 -20.47 10.87 -28.90
C GLY A 645 -21.57 10.96 -27.86
N ASP A 646 -22.71 10.33 -28.15
CA ASP A 646 -23.72 10.02 -27.15
C ASP A 646 -23.06 9.23 -26.01
N PHE A 647 -23.27 9.73 -24.79
CA PHE A 647 -22.87 9.08 -23.54
C PHE A 647 -23.54 7.69 -23.47
N ASN A 648 -22.78 6.61 -23.67
CA ASN A 648 -23.31 5.26 -23.59
C ASN A 648 -23.27 4.78 -22.13
N MET A 649 -24.35 5.04 -21.37
CA MET A 649 -24.55 4.62 -19.97
C MET A 649 -24.59 3.10 -19.72
N ASN A 650 -24.43 2.27 -20.76
CA ASN A 650 -24.39 0.82 -20.60
C ASN A 650 -23.09 0.28 -19.97
N SER A 651 -22.09 1.13 -19.69
CA SER A 651 -20.81 0.73 -19.08
C SER A 651 -20.91 0.28 -17.62
N PHE A 652 -22.05 0.50 -16.93
CA PHE A 652 -22.28 -0.02 -15.58
C PHE A 652 -22.66 -1.52 -15.54
N PHE A 653 -22.89 -2.14 -16.70
CA PHE A 653 -23.28 -3.55 -16.78
C PHE A 653 -22.37 -4.32 -17.72
N ILE A 654 -21.79 -5.39 -17.19
CA ILE A 654 -21.11 -6.39 -18.01
C ILE A 654 -22.19 -7.14 -18.81
N PRO A 655 -22.05 -7.33 -20.13
CA PRO A 655 -22.82 -8.35 -20.84
C PRO A 655 -22.59 -9.73 -20.17
N ARG A 656 -23.57 -10.64 -20.25
CA ARG A 656 -23.66 -11.92 -19.50
C ARG A 656 -22.47 -12.90 -19.62
N SER A 657 -21.38 -12.55 -20.29
CA SER A 657 -20.14 -13.32 -20.31
C SER A 657 -19.29 -13.02 -19.08
N ILE A 658 -19.51 -13.80 -18.02
CA ILE A 658 -18.58 -13.91 -16.89
C ILE A 658 -17.26 -14.47 -17.45
N PRO A 659 -16.08 -13.86 -17.20
CA PRO A 659 -14.81 -14.50 -17.48
C PRO A 659 -14.73 -15.80 -16.70
N THR A 660 -14.50 -16.94 -17.38
CA THR A 660 -14.39 -18.24 -16.72
C THR A 660 -13.33 -18.21 -15.61
N PRO A 661 -13.65 -18.55 -14.35
CA PRO A 661 -12.77 -18.40 -13.19
C PRO A 661 -11.65 -19.45 -13.07
N ASN A 662 -11.36 -20.21 -14.14
CA ASN A 662 -10.46 -21.37 -14.14
C ASN A 662 -9.18 -21.17 -14.96
N MET A 663 -8.55 -19.99 -14.87
CA MET A 663 -7.14 -19.87 -15.18
C MET A 663 -6.36 -19.69 -13.87
N THR A 664 -6.22 -20.77 -13.11
CA THR A 664 -5.03 -20.89 -12.26
C THR A 664 -3.86 -21.01 -13.23
N MET A 665 -3.19 -19.89 -13.53
CA MET A 665 -1.86 -19.97 -14.11
C MET A 665 -1.02 -20.80 -13.15
N SER A 666 -0.67 -22.02 -13.57
CA SER A 666 0.37 -22.79 -12.90
C SER A 666 1.60 -21.90 -12.83
N LEU A 667 2.20 -21.77 -11.64
CA LEU A 667 3.55 -21.22 -11.54
C LEU A 667 4.42 -22.01 -12.54
N PRO A 668 5.13 -21.33 -13.44
CA PRO A 668 6.02 -22.03 -14.35
C PRO A 668 7.06 -22.80 -13.53
N ASP A 669 7.49 -23.96 -14.03
CA ASP A 669 8.54 -24.75 -13.37
C ASP A 669 9.73 -23.82 -13.08
N LEU A 670 9.98 -23.60 -11.78
CA LEU A 670 11.16 -22.86 -11.36
C LEU A 670 12.38 -23.68 -11.83
N PRO A 671 13.47 -23.04 -12.29
CA PRO A 671 14.67 -23.78 -12.62
C PRO A 671 15.06 -24.66 -11.42
N PRO A 672 15.41 -25.95 -11.63
CA PRO A 672 15.75 -26.85 -10.54
C PRO A 672 16.74 -26.18 -9.59
N ALA A 673 16.50 -26.26 -8.28
CA ALA A 673 17.32 -25.61 -7.24
C ALA A 673 18.84 -25.83 -7.43
N ALA A 674 19.24 -26.94 -8.05
CA ALA A 674 20.62 -27.28 -8.38
C ALA A 674 21.30 -26.41 -9.48
N LYS A 675 20.55 -25.55 -10.20
CA LYS A 675 21.11 -24.66 -11.26
C LYS A 675 20.89 -23.18 -11.00
N PHE A 676 20.35 -22.80 -9.85
CA PHE A 676 20.33 -21.41 -9.42
C PHE A 676 21.62 -21.11 -8.65
N ASN A 677 22.72 -20.92 -9.38
CA ASN A 677 23.81 -20.13 -8.81
C ASN A 677 23.28 -18.70 -8.72
N PRO A 678 23.07 -18.12 -7.53
CA PRO A 678 22.95 -16.67 -7.47
C PRO A 678 24.18 -16.12 -8.20
N ILE A 679 23.95 -15.27 -9.20
CA ILE A 679 25.02 -14.43 -9.72
C ILE A 679 25.40 -13.57 -8.51
N ILE A 680 26.44 -14.02 -7.79
CA ILE A 680 27.16 -13.17 -6.86
C ILE A 680 27.83 -12.17 -7.80
N TYR A 681 27.17 -11.02 -7.98
CA TYR A 681 27.87 -9.85 -8.47
C TYR A 681 28.92 -9.55 -7.40
N LYS A 682 30.17 -9.92 -7.67
CA LYS A 682 31.28 -9.20 -7.05
C LYS A 682 31.16 -7.77 -7.58
N ASP A 683 31.38 -6.78 -6.72
CA ASP A 683 31.39 -5.37 -7.13
C ASP A 683 32.45 -5.06 -8.22
N ASP A 684 33.23 -6.06 -8.65
CA ASP A 684 34.29 -5.99 -9.65
C ASP A 684 33.88 -6.28 -11.11
N ASP A 685 32.63 -6.69 -11.41
CA ASP A 685 32.20 -7.00 -12.80
C ASP A 685 31.70 -5.77 -13.60
N LEU A 686 32.34 -4.61 -13.40
CA LEU A 686 32.26 -3.47 -14.32
C LEU A 686 33.33 -3.62 -15.44
N PRO A 687 33.06 -3.15 -16.67
CA PRO A 687 34.02 -3.22 -17.77
C PRO A 687 35.33 -2.50 -17.42
N PRO A 688 36.48 -2.98 -17.93
CA PRO A 688 37.79 -2.60 -17.43
C PRO A 688 38.04 -1.10 -17.61
N THR A 689 38.16 -0.38 -16.50
CA THR A 689 38.87 0.88 -16.48
C THR A 689 40.35 0.59 -16.73
N THR A 690 40.88 1.25 -17.75
CA THR A 690 42.30 1.27 -18.11
C THR A 690 43.19 1.33 -16.88
N GLY A 691 44.05 0.33 -16.74
CA GLY A 691 44.87 0.12 -15.56
C GLY A 691 45.93 1.18 -15.30
N SER A 692 46.35 1.23 -14.06
CA SER A 692 47.73 1.50 -13.67
C SER A 692 48.00 0.75 -12.37
N ASP A 693 49.06 -0.04 -12.40
CA ASP A 693 49.54 -0.96 -11.38
C ASP A 693 49.61 -0.35 -9.97
N GLU A 694 49.18 -1.12 -8.97
CA GLU A 694 49.66 -0.93 -7.60
C GLU A 694 51.05 -1.55 -7.48
N ASP A 695 52.03 -0.74 -7.06
CA ASP A 695 53.03 -1.24 -6.13
C ASP A 695 53.49 -0.13 -5.16
N ASN A 696 53.59 -0.54 -3.91
CA ASN A 696 53.86 0.22 -2.69
C ASN A 696 55.04 1.20 -2.76
N LEU A 697 54.83 2.48 -2.42
CA LEU A 697 55.90 3.36 -1.92
C LEU A 697 55.37 4.39 -0.89
N THR A 698 55.82 4.25 0.34
CA THR A 698 55.59 5.15 1.48
C THR A 698 56.30 6.49 1.25
N ILE A 699 55.54 7.58 1.04
CA ILE A 699 56.08 8.94 0.88
C ILE A 699 56.20 9.60 2.26
N THR A 700 57.38 10.12 2.59
CA THR A 700 57.65 10.80 3.86
C THR A 700 57.29 12.30 3.82
N PRO A 701 56.96 12.94 4.97
CA PRO A 701 56.51 14.34 5.03
C PRO A 701 57.44 15.40 4.41
N LYS A 702 58.73 15.07 4.22
CA LYS A 702 59.72 15.96 3.57
C LYS A 702 59.52 16.10 2.05
N GLU A 703 58.91 15.11 1.39
CA GLU A 703 58.63 15.17 -0.05
C GLU A 703 57.37 15.96 -0.39
N LEU A 704 56.44 16.06 0.57
CA LEU A 704 55.23 16.90 0.45
C LEU A 704 55.57 18.40 0.50
N GLN A 705 56.54 18.80 1.33
CA GLN A 705 56.99 20.19 1.45
C GLN A 705 57.75 20.70 0.21
N ASN A 706 58.44 19.82 -0.51
CA ASN A 706 59.16 20.20 -1.74
C ASN A 706 58.23 20.29 -2.98
N LYS A 707 57.08 19.61 -2.97
CA LYS A 707 56.06 19.72 -4.03
C LYS A 707 55.24 21.02 -3.92
N MET A 708 55.01 21.55 -2.72
CA MET A 708 54.32 22.84 -2.53
C MET A 708 55.17 24.03 -2.98
N LYS A 709 56.49 24.03 -2.72
CA LYS A 709 57.40 25.10 -3.19
C LYS A 709 57.62 25.13 -4.71
N LYS A 710 57.24 24.08 -5.45
CA LYS A 710 57.39 24.00 -6.91
C LYS A 710 56.14 24.48 -7.66
N LYS A 711 55.00 24.66 -6.98
CA LYS A 711 53.75 25.18 -7.56
C LYS A 711 53.66 26.72 -7.53
N GLU A 712 54.35 27.40 -6.60
CA GLU A 712 54.40 28.87 -6.56
C GLU A 712 55.33 29.50 -7.62
N LYS A 713 56.16 28.70 -8.31
CA LYS A 713 57.14 29.21 -9.28
C LYS A 713 56.71 29.14 -10.75
N LYS A 714 55.47 28.72 -11.04
CA LYS A 714 54.92 28.59 -12.41
C LYS A 714 53.74 29.52 -12.72
N GLY A 715 53.43 30.48 -11.84
CA GLY A 715 52.36 31.47 -12.04
C GLY A 715 52.84 32.87 -12.48
N LEU A 716 54.15 33.13 -12.55
CA LEU A 716 54.70 34.35 -13.11
C LEU A 716 55.23 34.05 -14.52
N ASP A 717 54.39 34.25 -15.53
CA ASP A 717 54.76 34.74 -16.87
C ASP A 717 53.54 34.70 -17.80
N ALA A 718 52.67 35.70 -17.68
CA ALA A 718 51.78 36.18 -18.75
C ALA A 718 51.13 37.52 -18.35
N LYS A 719 51.94 38.60 -18.46
CA LYS A 719 51.52 39.99 -18.76
C LYS A 719 50.91 40.03 -20.17
N ASN A 720 50.07 40.94 -20.68
CA ASN A 720 49.65 42.32 -20.41
C ASN A 720 48.55 42.68 -21.45
N ILE A 721 47.73 43.73 -21.20
CA ILE A 721 47.19 44.78 -22.12
C ILE A 721 46.05 45.50 -21.33
N VAL A 722 46.33 46.60 -20.60
CA VAL A 722 46.32 48.05 -20.97
C VAL A 722 44.99 48.78 -20.66
N ASN A 723 45.10 49.71 -19.69
CA ASN A 723 44.46 51.04 -19.51
C ASN A 723 42.90 51.13 -19.44
N ASN A 724 42.26 51.96 -18.62
CA ASN A 724 42.61 53.29 -18.14
C ASN A 724 41.68 53.76 -16.98
N MET A 725 42.19 54.70 -16.19
CA MET A 725 41.50 55.70 -15.34
C MET A 725 40.68 55.26 -14.11
N ASP A 726 40.51 56.11 -13.09
CA ASP A 726 41.39 57.00 -12.32
C ASP A 726 40.55 57.50 -11.13
N MET A 727 41.22 57.74 -10.01
CA MET A 727 40.94 58.78 -9.00
C MET A 727 39.79 58.72 -7.97
N ARG A 728 40.28 58.73 -6.71
CA ARG A 728 39.92 59.56 -5.54
C ARG A 728 38.72 59.08 -4.69
N SER A 729 38.74 59.12 -3.36
CA SER A 729 39.69 59.59 -2.31
C SER A 729 39.10 59.17 -0.96
N ALA A 730 39.82 58.47 -0.09
CA ALA A 730 40.53 58.98 1.09
C ALA A 730 39.65 59.52 2.25
N GLY A 731 39.79 58.89 3.42
CA GLY A 731 39.27 59.36 4.72
C GLY A 731 39.63 58.40 5.85
N PHE A 732 40.78 58.63 6.49
CA PHE A 732 41.38 57.92 7.63
C PHE A 732 40.61 58.14 8.96
N GLN A 733 40.60 57.17 9.89
CA GLN A 733 41.39 57.14 11.15
C GLN A 733 40.95 55.99 12.10
N GLN A 734 41.94 55.41 12.78
CA GLN A 734 41.94 54.26 13.71
C GLN A 734 41.55 54.67 15.17
N PRO A 735 41.97 53.96 16.25
CA PRO A 735 41.48 52.67 16.80
C PRO A 735 41.20 52.74 18.32
N VAL A 736 40.59 51.72 18.94
CA VAL A 736 40.80 51.45 20.39
C VAL A 736 40.79 49.93 20.67
N GLN A 737 41.80 49.49 21.43
CA GLN A 737 42.08 48.14 21.91
C GLN A 737 41.35 47.81 23.26
N PRO A 738 41.37 46.54 23.74
CA PRO A 738 40.43 45.94 24.70
C PRO A 738 40.89 46.06 26.17
N PRO A 739 40.05 45.67 27.17
CA PRO A 739 40.29 44.41 27.93
C PRO A 739 39.00 43.86 28.60
N PRO A 740 39.03 42.98 29.64
CA PRO A 740 39.63 41.65 29.77
C PRO A 740 38.60 40.58 30.22
N SER A 741 39.00 39.31 30.13
CA SER A 741 38.31 38.15 30.72
C SER A 741 38.31 38.17 32.27
N PRO A 742 37.31 37.53 32.90
CA PRO A 742 37.63 36.78 34.13
C PRO A 742 36.93 35.41 34.27
N LYS A 743 37.77 34.43 34.65
CA LYS A 743 37.67 33.47 35.76
C LYS A 743 36.48 32.51 35.91
N LYS A 744 36.85 31.22 35.82
CA LYS A 744 36.52 30.05 36.67
C LYS A 744 35.44 30.26 37.75
N ASN A 745 34.48 29.34 37.78
CA ASN A 745 34.09 28.67 39.01
C ASN A 745 33.63 27.23 38.75
N SER A 746 34.25 26.33 39.50
CA SER A 746 33.90 24.92 39.69
C SER A 746 32.66 24.78 40.55
N ASN A 747 31.79 23.80 40.27
CA ASN A 747 31.02 23.13 41.31
C ASN A 747 30.77 21.67 40.94
N HIS A 748 31.13 20.81 41.89
CA HIS A 748 30.89 19.36 41.94
C HIS A 748 29.41 19.06 42.15
N LEU A 749 28.91 17.99 41.50
CA LEU A 749 27.79 17.18 41.97
C LEU A 749 28.04 15.68 41.63
N PRO A 750 27.42 14.73 42.36
CA PRO A 750 27.97 13.40 42.64
C PRO A 750 27.41 12.29 41.73
N PRO A 751 28.00 11.07 41.74
CA PRO A 751 27.53 9.97 40.92
C PRO A 751 26.29 9.28 41.52
N PRO A 752 25.41 8.67 40.70
CA PRO A 752 24.29 7.88 41.22
C PRO A 752 24.74 6.46 41.63
N PRO A 753 23.99 5.81 42.54
CA PRO A 753 24.42 4.58 43.20
C PRO A 753 24.07 3.32 42.41
N LYS A 754 24.93 2.30 42.57
CA LYS A 754 24.65 0.90 42.22
C LYS A 754 23.63 0.31 43.19
N LYS A 755 22.64 -0.43 42.67
CA LYS A 755 21.95 -1.50 43.41
C LYS A 755 21.75 -2.72 42.51
N ALA A 756 22.10 -3.85 43.11
CA ALA A 756 21.84 -5.20 42.66
C ALA A 756 20.47 -5.68 43.15
N LEU A 757 19.90 -6.65 42.42
CA LEU A 757 18.86 -7.65 42.71
C LEU A 757 18.24 -7.95 41.34
N ALA A 758 17.83 -9.14 40.93
CA ALA A 758 17.86 -10.52 41.38
C ALA A 758 16.92 -11.24 40.39
N ASP A 759 17.23 -12.50 40.11
CA ASP A 759 16.45 -13.47 39.34
C ASP A 759 14.92 -13.31 39.41
N ASN A 760 14.27 -13.35 38.26
CA ASN A 760 12.96 -13.97 38.02
C ASN A 760 12.82 -14.23 36.52
N ASP A 761 13.06 -15.48 36.15
CA ASP A 761 12.59 -16.08 34.92
C ASP A 761 11.09 -16.35 35.07
N ASP A 762 10.24 -15.76 34.23
CA ASP A 762 8.89 -16.25 33.96
C ASP A 762 8.61 -16.02 32.46
N ASP A 763 8.48 -17.14 31.74
CA ASP A 763 8.12 -17.25 30.32
C ASP A 763 6.60 -17.00 30.16
N ASP A 764 6.22 -15.83 29.61
CA ASP A 764 4.82 -15.42 29.38
C ASP A 764 4.34 -15.63 27.92
N THR A 765 5.00 -16.48 27.12
CA THR A 765 4.66 -16.71 25.70
C THR A 765 3.68 -17.86 25.43
N ASP A 766 3.27 -18.62 26.44
CA ASP A 766 2.54 -19.90 26.27
C ASP A 766 1.00 -19.77 26.35
N ASP A 767 0.46 -18.58 26.66
CA ASP A 767 -0.97 -18.36 26.90
C ASP A 767 -1.77 -17.96 25.63
N ASP A 768 -1.16 -17.29 24.66
CA ASP A 768 -1.86 -16.85 23.44
C ASP A 768 -2.31 -18.02 22.55
N MET A 769 -1.52 -19.10 22.50
CA MET A 769 -1.85 -20.28 21.71
C MET A 769 -2.95 -21.13 22.37
N LYS A 770 -2.99 -21.18 23.70
CA LYS A 770 -4.09 -21.83 24.45
C LYS A 770 -5.40 -21.05 24.30
N LEU A 771 -5.34 -19.71 24.29
CA LEU A 771 -6.52 -18.86 24.05
C LEU A 771 -7.09 -19.07 22.64
N PHE A 772 -6.23 -19.13 21.61
CA PHE A 772 -6.64 -19.44 20.23
C PHE A 772 -7.34 -20.82 20.11
N LEU A 773 -6.79 -21.85 20.76
CA LEU A 773 -7.38 -23.20 20.76
C LEU A 773 -8.72 -23.25 21.51
N LYS A 774 -8.92 -22.39 22.52
CA LYS A 774 -10.16 -22.30 23.31
C LYS A 774 -11.29 -21.60 22.55
N THR A 775 -10.98 -20.56 21.78
CA THR A 775 -11.98 -19.77 21.00
C THR A 775 -12.54 -20.53 19.79
N ILE A 776 -11.81 -21.53 19.28
CA ILE A 776 -12.26 -22.39 18.17
C ILE A 776 -13.02 -23.63 18.67
N GLY A 777 -13.00 -23.91 19.98
CA GLY A 777 -13.44 -25.17 20.57
C GLY A 777 -14.79 -25.17 21.30
N SER A 778 -15.58 -24.10 21.31
CA SER A 778 -16.88 -24.10 22.01
C SER A 778 -18.06 -24.35 21.05
N ASP A 779 -18.28 -25.62 20.71
CA ASP A 779 -19.62 -26.15 20.48
C ASP A 779 -19.64 -27.63 20.92
N ASP A 780 -20.65 -27.93 21.76
CA ASP A 780 -21.11 -29.22 22.28
C ASP A 780 -20.31 -29.96 23.38
N GLU A 781 -20.72 -29.73 24.63
CA GLU A 781 -20.88 -30.82 25.61
C GLU A 781 -22.31 -30.85 26.17
N GLY A 782 -23.06 -31.88 25.78
CA GLY A 782 -24.33 -32.27 26.38
C GLY A 782 -24.55 -33.77 26.24
N THR A 783 -24.07 -34.55 27.21
CA THR A 783 -24.19 -36.01 27.22
C THR A 783 -25.43 -36.52 27.98
N ASN A 784 -26.03 -37.56 27.38
CA ASN A 784 -26.69 -38.74 27.95
C ASN A 784 -28.00 -38.61 28.78
N THR A 785 -29.05 -39.32 28.35
CA THR A 785 -29.33 -40.69 28.87
C THR A 785 -30.46 -41.42 28.12
N ARG A 786 -30.36 -42.74 28.19
CA ARG A 786 -31.11 -43.79 27.47
C ARG A 786 -32.25 -44.32 28.35
N THR A 787 -33.46 -44.47 27.83
CA THR A 787 -34.44 -45.45 28.37
C THR A 787 -35.43 -45.92 27.30
N GLN A 788 -35.68 -47.23 27.29
CA GLN A 788 -36.55 -47.96 26.36
C GLN A 788 -38.05 -47.76 26.68
N LYS A 789 -38.92 -47.70 25.65
CA LYS A 789 -40.06 -48.64 25.44
C LYS A 789 -40.99 -48.27 24.27
N LYS A 790 -41.17 -49.26 23.38
CA LYS A 790 -42.37 -49.77 22.68
C LYS A 790 -43.41 -48.84 22.02
N HIS A 791 -43.59 -49.13 20.71
CA HIS A 791 -44.81 -49.23 19.88
C HIS A 791 -45.78 -48.05 19.70
N GLY A 792 -45.95 -47.66 18.43
CA GLY A 792 -47.14 -46.97 17.93
C GLY A 792 -47.02 -46.63 16.43
N LYS A 793 -47.62 -47.46 15.57
CA LYS A 793 -47.85 -47.19 14.14
C LYS A 793 -48.83 -46.03 13.97
N MET A 794 -48.61 -45.13 13.00
CA MET A 794 -49.68 -44.62 12.13
C MET A 794 -49.15 -43.97 10.84
N VAL A 795 -49.94 -44.15 9.78
CA VAL A 795 -49.74 -43.87 8.34
C VAL A 795 -50.21 -42.44 8.02
N PRO A 796 -49.71 -41.77 6.96
CA PRO A 796 -50.11 -40.40 6.59
C PRO A 796 -51.35 -40.38 5.68
N VAL A 797 -52.15 -39.32 5.76
CA VAL A 797 -53.22 -39.03 4.79
C VAL A 797 -53.14 -37.56 4.35
N ASP A 798 -52.97 -37.42 3.04
CA ASP A 798 -53.09 -36.22 2.21
C ASP A 798 -54.58 -35.93 1.92
N PRO A 799 -55.03 -34.67 1.93
CA PRO A 799 -56.21 -34.33 1.13
C PRO A 799 -56.01 -33.05 0.33
N SER A 800 -55.84 -33.23 -0.98
CA SER A 800 -56.17 -32.23 -1.98
C SER A 800 -57.55 -32.54 -2.60
N LYS A 801 -58.36 -31.46 -2.74
CA LYS A 801 -59.54 -31.29 -3.62
C LYS A 801 -60.85 -31.97 -3.21
N VAL A 802 -61.93 -31.17 -3.06
CA VAL A 802 -63.14 -31.14 -3.92
C VAL A 802 -63.94 -29.85 -3.63
N LYS A 803 -64.64 -29.38 -4.66
CA LYS A 803 -65.25 -28.06 -4.93
C LYS A 803 -66.70 -27.87 -4.42
N GLN A 804 -67.08 -26.58 -4.40
CA GLN A 804 -68.34 -25.92 -4.84
C GLN A 804 -69.58 -25.88 -3.93
N GLY A 805 -70.15 -24.66 -3.82
CA GLY A 805 -71.52 -24.38 -3.39
C GLY A 805 -71.76 -22.90 -3.04
N GLU A 806 -72.52 -22.19 -3.88
CA GLU A 806 -72.83 -20.75 -3.87
C GLU A 806 -73.77 -20.29 -2.73
N ASN A 807 -73.65 -19.02 -2.30
CA ASN A 807 -74.72 -17.99 -2.40
C ASN A 807 -74.32 -16.65 -1.75
N GLN A 808 -74.49 -15.55 -2.50
CA GLN A 808 -74.47 -14.17 -2.00
C GLN A 808 -75.82 -13.81 -1.33
N PRO A 809 -75.93 -12.69 -0.56
CA PRO A 809 -76.24 -11.40 -1.22
C PRO A 809 -75.66 -10.11 -0.57
N LYS A 810 -75.32 -9.16 -1.46
CA LYS A 810 -75.66 -7.71 -1.50
C LYS A 810 -75.21 -6.69 -0.41
N LEU A 811 -74.50 -5.68 -0.94
CA LEU A 811 -74.63 -4.20 -0.80
C LEU A 811 -74.63 -3.56 0.61
N TYR A 812 -73.73 -2.59 0.82
CA TYR A 812 -74.09 -1.16 0.95
C TYR A 812 -72.89 -0.22 0.69
N LYS A 813 -73.13 0.83 -0.11
CA LYS A 813 -72.31 2.04 -0.32
C LYS A 813 -72.61 3.08 0.77
N LYS A 814 -71.60 3.83 1.23
CA LYS A 814 -71.57 5.32 1.44
C LYS A 814 -70.25 5.70 2.14
N VAL A 815 -69.33 6.45 1.52
CA VAL A 815 -69.28 7.90 1.22
C VAL A 815 -68.81 8.77 2.41
N LYS A 816 -67.62 9.37 2.20
CA LYS A 816 -67.07 10.68 2.65
C LYS A 816 -66.94 11.00 4.15
N LYS A 817 -65.72 11.37 4.56
CA LYS A 817 -65.23 12.76 4.38
C LYS A 817 -63.73 12.77 4.10
#